data_AF-A0A9F3QU69-F1
#
_entry.id   AF-A0A9F3QU69-F1
#
_cell.length_a   1.000
_cell.length_b   1.000
_cell.length_c   1.000
_cell.angle_alpha   90.00
_cell.angle_beta   90.00
_cell.angle_gamma   90.00
#
_symmetry.space_group_name_H-M   'P 1'
#
loop_
_entity.id
_entity.type
_entity.pdbx_description
1 polymer ?
#
loop_
_entity_poly.entity_id
_entity_poly.type
_entity_poly.pdbx_seq_one_letter_code
_entity_poly.pdbx_strand_id
1 'polypeptide(L)'
;MDRRKDSDKHLDPPGVFRTPRPTGFSELIPPSHFQSQSAPPPTVSTTVPWGATAYPNWEATELRRENLRLKDELQRWTTRVDKTEDTREKTRSLDGLAEPSNVTLAMSQQAEIISHQLHEIQRLESELNALRVSSAQQEATVAARESALSSLQGELTLFKSQNLTEVAALKTELEEVRKSSQQEKEALRNELEELRKQSQLKADFLREELESTKERSNHEIALVQGELQQMIEEAEVEQKRQEARVQECQQAVLKECQTKLNKLSEVYEAEVSSLKHQIRAFQQDLEAQRKEASQLREKKDTLQNQLSVTEAELASQNALVLQLKTYVGEQKSSKPGFEQEQLINQIQQLEDEKEALKITAELLQVRVASLGDILAVQETELGKKVHLQDPLQSESSQKVQCLLTRWREKVFSLLVQLKSQELSHRDGTKQLEKRVKELEEEVEFKEQKAVLLLHSLEDKTAEAHMERVKNKTLQTERLRSNEQMHGLQQRAEAGEKALRELADFVSRLKQQWMGQEETWKAALSRLLGLGNRVSFATKRVDTIQGLLCRKVALAKLQQEEKLCVAGTDQEIQPSYEDLQAELHMLHEERDRLSVELKYGTQLIEKKVAEARERAESDLSKMRETLQSLQETLEAKTVVEQELRQQLEATEKQLETTSNELHRSAGAADSLRQEVAQLRGEYERALQEKVTEVETQLRNDLSEMEKALNTARREHAKAVVALRQAERQAARDKARSEELAKLQESAAQQEMARLEGRLQELERDKNLLMATLRQEGLLAQYRQNRLAAVPAKSAGKTGTSPPSKESLFAVLDDLQTLGAAILEEEEANKNTNTVTDT
;
A
#
# COMPACT_ATOMS: atom_id res chain seq x y z
N MET A 1 8.86 -36.61 2.21
CA MET A 1 10.19 -36.77 1.59
C MET A 1 10.48 -35.46 0.86
N ASP A 2 11.48 -34.66 1.19
CA ASP A 2 12.52 -34.82 2.21
C ASP A 2 12.82 -33.53 2.99
N ARG A 3 13.51 -33.66 4.12
CA ARG A 3 13.77 -32.55 5.07
C ARG A 3 15.15 -31.91 4.85
N ARG A 4 15.17 -30.59 4.73
CA ARG A 4 16.29 -29.68 5.07
C ARG A 4 15.62 -28.51 5.80
N LYS A 5 15.53 -28.44 7.13
CA LYS A 5 16.42 -28.83 8.23
C LYS A 5 17.60 -27.86 8.45
N ASP A 6 17.28 -26.85 9.25
CA ASP A 6 18.07 -26.18 10.28
C ASP A 6 19.37 -25.48 9.85
N SER A 7 19.34 -24.14 9.83
CA SER A 7 20.53 -23.27 9.90
C SER A 7 20.22 -21.87 10.45
N ASP A 8 19.36 -21.78 11.47
CA ASP A 8 19.26 -20.57 12.28
C ASP A 8 20.59 -20.32 12.97
N LYS A 9 21.32 -19.31 12.50
CA LYS A 9 22.54 -18.81 13.12
C LYS A 9 22.35 -17.37 13.52
N HIS A 10 21.93 -17.19 14.77
CA HIS A 10 22.15 -15.95 15.50
C HIS A 10 23.62 -15.52 15.32
N LEU A 11 23.81 -14.34 14.74
CA LEU A 11 25.10 -13.65 14.75
C LEU A 11 25.06 -12.60 15.85
N ASP A 12 25.23 -13.07 17.09
CA ASP A 12 25.43 -12.18 18.23
C ASP A 12 26.72 -11.37 18.00
N PRO A 13 26.71 -10.03 18.16
CA PRO A 13 27.92 -9.23 17.98
C PRO A 13 28.94 -9.54 19.10
N PRO A 14 30.26 -9.53 18.80
CA PRO A 14 31.28 -9.90 19.77
C PRO A 14 31.31 -8.92 20.96
N GLY A 15 30.88 -9.39 22.13
CA GLY A 15 30.74 -8.60 23.36
C GLY A 15 32.07 -8.17 23.99
N VAL A 16 32.77 -7.22 23.36
CA VAL A 16 33.97 -6.57 23.90
C VAL A 16 33.63 -5.15 24.34
N PHE A 17 33.06 -5.02 25.55
CA PHE A 17 33.30 -3.93 26.52
C PHE A 17 32.41 -4.17 27.76
N ARG A 18 32.84 -5.07 28.65
CA ARG A 18 32.23 -5.19 29.99
C ARG A 18 32.61 -3.96 30.82
N THR A 19 31.61 -3.21 31.27
CA THR A 19 31.77 -2.15 32.27
C THR A 19 31.95 -2.76 33.67
N PRO A 20 32.96 -2.35 34.45
CA PRO A 20 32.97 -2.54 35.90
C PRO A 20 32.14 -1.42 36.57
N ARG A 21 31.22 -1.78 37.48
CA ARG A 21 30.65 -0.79 38.42
C ARG A 21 31.69 -0.47 39.51
N PRO A 22 31.60 0.70 40.17
CA PRO A 22 32.74 1.29 40.88
C PRO A 22 32.91 0.78 42.31
N THR A 23 34.13 0.84 42.84
CA THR A 23 34.39 0.83 44.29
C THR A 23 35.72 1.55 44.61
N GLY A 24 35.67 2.60 45.43
CA GLY A 24 36.79 3.04 46.28
C GLY A 24 37.93 3.88 45.67
N PHE A 25 38.01 5.13 46.12
CA PHE A 25 39.24 5.89 46.42
C PHE A 25 40.32 6.06 45.33
N SER A 26 40.24 7.16 44.58
CA SER A 26 41.16 8.30 44.80
C SER A 26 40.67 9.55 44.05
N GLU A 27 40.62 10.69 44.72
CA GLU A 27 40.18 11.95 44.12
C GLU A 27 41.35 12.60 43.36
N LEU A 28 41.20 12.79 42.06
CA LEU A 28 42.12 13.59 41.25
C LEU A 28 41.47 14.93 40.89
N ILE A 29 41.83 15.94 41.68
CA ILE A 29 41.34 17.32 41.59
C ILE A 29 41.95 18.02 40.35
N PRO A 30 41.17 18.71 39.51
CA PRO A 30 41.70 19.51 38.40
C PRO A 30 42.46 20.75 38.92
N PRO A 31 43.53 21.20 38.25
CA PRO A 31 44.39 22.28 38.75
C PRO A 31 43.64 23.62 38.83
N SER A 32 43.51 24.15 40.04
CA SER A 32 42.71 25.34 40.35
C SER A 32 43.43 26.66 40.04
N HIS A 33 42.73 27.52 39.30
CA HIS A 33 42.74 28.99 39.33
C HIS A 33 43.95 29.77 39.88
N PHE A 34 44.44 30.70 39.04
CA PHE A 34 44.88 32.00 39.53
C PHE A 34 43.72 32.75 40.20
N GLN A 35 43.66 32.79 41.54
CA GLN A 35 43.27 33.98 42.32
C GLN A 35 43.52 33.78 43.82
N SER A 36 44.20 34.75 44.43
CA SER A 36 44.49 34.76 45.88
C SER A 36 43.22 35.07 46.69
N GLN A 37 42.95 34.29 47.74
CA GLN A 37 41.94 34.63 48.75
C GLN A 37 42.55 35.17 50.04
N SER A 38 41.79 36.01 50.73
CA SER A 38 42.14 36.63 52.01
C SER A 38 41.86 35.70 53.20
N ALA A 39 42.66 35.81 54.27
CA ALA A 39 42.41 35.13 55.54
C ALA A 39 41.60 36.00 56.53
N PRO A 40 40.80 35.37 57.41
CA PRO A 40 40.64 35.87 58.79
C PRO A 40 40.78 34.68 59.81
N PRO A 41 40.40 34.77 61.11
CA PRO A 41 41.38 34.89 62.20
C PRO A 41 41.05 33.94 63.40
N PRO A 42 41.38 34.24 64.69
CA PRO A 42 42.62 34.72 65.33
C PRO A 42 43.16 33.75 66.41
N THR A 43 44.35 34.00 66.98
CA THR A 43 44.57 33.87 68.45
C THR A 43 45.83 34.61 68.96
N VAL A 44 45.62 35.58 69.85
CA VAL A 44 46.47 36.10 70.96
C VAL A 44 47.96 35.66 70.97
N SER A 45 48.97 36.55 70.88
CA SER A 45 49.33 37.49 71.97
C SER A 45 50.47 38.50 71.63
N THR A 46 50.61 39.51 72.49
CA THR A 46 51.83 40.28 72.83
C THR A 46 52.48 41.24 71.79
N THR A 47 51.88 42.43 71.72
CA THR A 47 52.47 43.79 71.97
C THR A 47 53.88 44.22 71.47
N VAL A 48 53.93 45.51 71.07
CA VAL A 48 55.07 46.48 70.96
C VAL A 48 55.60 46.73 69.53
N PRO A 49 55.83 48.02 69.12
CA PRO A 49 56.09 48.38 67.71
C PRO A 49 57.57 48.51 67.36
N TRP A 50 57.89 48.38 66.07
CA TRP A 50 59.24 48.55 65.53
C TRP A 50 59.58 50.03 65.31
N GLY A 51 60.56 50.52 66.07
CA GLY A 51 61.22 51.81 65.83
C GLY A 51 62.71 51.63 65.51
N ALA A 52 63.26 52.58 64.75
CA ALA A 52 64.70 52.79 64.52
C ALA A 52 65.54 51.58 64.04
N THR A 53 65.78 51.49 62.74
CA THR A 53 66.95 50.80 62.18
C THR A 53 68.23 51.51 62.63
N ALA A 54 68.91 50.94 63.62
CA ALA A 54 70.14 51.52 64.17
C ALA A 54 71.33 51.36 63.20
N TYR A 55 71.82 52.46 62.63
CA TYR A 55 73.18 52.53 62.11
C TYR A 55 74.18 52.60 63.28
N PRO A 56 75.34 51.91 63.21
CA PRO A 56 76.36 51.93 64.27
C PRO A 56 77.08 53.28 64.30
N ASN A 57 76.46 54.25 64.97
CA ASN A 57 76.85 55.66 64.95
C ASN A 57 78.01 55.96 65.91
N TRP A 58 79.17 55.34 65.65
CA TRP A 58 80.40 55.56 66.42
C TRP A 58 80.86 57.02 66.31
N GLU A 59 80.82 57.60 65.11
CA GLU A 59 81.14 59.02 64.84
C GLU A 59 80.34 59.96 65.73
N ALA A 60 79.01 59.85 65.83
CA ALA A 60 78.24 60.72 66.74
C ALA A 60 78.28 60.29 68.21
N THR A 61 79.02 59.26 68.60
CA THR A 61 79.44 59.08 70.01
C THR A 61 80.79 59.73 70.28
N GLU A 62 81.70 59.73 69.30
CA GLU A 62 83.01 60.38 69.37
C GLU A 62 82.85 61.91 69.28
N LEU A 63 82.16 62.41 68.25
CA LEU A 63 81.79 63.82 68.08
C LEU A 63 80.92 64.34 69.24
N ARG A 64 80.18 63.49 69.97
CA ARG A 64 79.49 63.90 71.22
C ARG A 64 80.46 64.01 72.40
N ARG A 65 81.41 63.09 72.53
CA ARG A 65 82.50 63.15 73.54
C ARG A 65 83.39 64.38 73.29
N GLU A 66 83.65 64.68 72.04
CA GLU A 66 84.41 65.85 71.58
C GLU A 66 83.60 67.15 71.70
N ASN A 67 82.29 67.16 71.40
CA ASN A 67 81.44 68.32 71.70
C ASN A 67 81.25 68.56 73.20
N LEU A 68 81.26 67.53 74.06
CA LEU A 68 81.33 67.73 75.50
C LEU A 68 82.67 68.35 75.88
N ARG A 69 83.79 67.79 75.39
CA ARG A 69 85.13 68.33 75.63
C ARG A 69 85.27 69.79 75.20
N LEU A 70 84.79 70.13 74.00
CA LEU A 70 84.80 71.50 73.49
C LEU A 70 83.87 72.42 74.30
N LYS A 71 82.73 71.93 74.83
CA LYS A 71 81.89 72.71 75.76
C LYS A 71 82.54 72.91 77.12
N ASP A 72 83.20 71.89 77.67
CA ASP A 72 83.92 71.96 78.94
C ASP A 72 85.18 72.85 78.83
N GLU A 73 85.83 72.86 77.67
CA GLU A 73 86.94 73.76 77.36
C GLU A 73 86.42 75.20 77.13
N LEU A 74 85.30 75.41 76.42
CA LEU A 74 84.68 76.73 76.27
C LEU A 74 84.25 77.31 77.63
N GLN A 75 83.52 76.55 78.45
CA GLN A 75 83.14 76.99 79.81
C GLN A 75 84.34 77.30 80.70
N ARG A 76 85.48 76.62 80.52
CA ARG A 76 86.73 76.87 81.26
C ARG A 76 87.43 78.17 80.85
N TRP A 77 87.15 78.70 79.67
CA TRP A 77 87.54 80.05 79.25
C TRP A 77 86.50 81.09 79.68
N THR A 78 85.20 80.84 79.48
CA THR A 78 84.12 81.79 79.86
C THR A 78 84.01 82.03 81.36
N THR A 79 84.56 81.15 82.20
CA THR A 79 84.58 81.31 83.68
C THR A 79 85.82 82.01 84.23
N ARG A 80 86.72 82.56 83.39
CA ARG A 80 87.97 83.21 83.84
C ARG A 80 88.16 84.67 83.40
N VAL A 81 87.22 85.26 82.68
CA VAL A 81 87.26 86.69 82.31
C VAL A 81 85.89 87.32 82.52
N ASP A 82 85.59 87.68 83.77
CA ASP A 82 84.87 88.91 84.12
C ASP A 82 84.83 89.11 85.66
N LYS A 83 84.90 90.38 86.09
CA LYS A 83 84.98 90.89 87.49
C LYS A 83 86.36 90.92 88.17
N THR A 84 87.00 92.08 88.11
CA THR A 84 87.53 92.83 89.28
C THR A 84 87.66 94.29 88.89
N GLU A 85 87.16 95.19 89.74
CA GLU A 85 87.28 96.66 89.57
C GLU A 85 88.62 97.19 90.13
N ASP A 86 88.93 98.45 89.81
CA ASP A 86 89.87 99.39 90.47
C ASP A 86 90.92 98.88 91.47
N THR A 87 92.19 99.25 91.26
CA THR A 87 92.91 100.17 92.19
C THR A 87 94.25 100.69 91.63
N ARG A 88 94.90 101.60 92.37
CA ARG A 88 96.07 102.42 91.98
C ARG A 88 97.46 101.81 92.31
N GLU A 89 98.47 102.45 91.71
CA GLU A 89 99.77 102.87 92.30
C GLU A 89 101.08 102.02 92.16
N LYS A 90 102.01 102.61 91.37
CA LYS A 90 103.43 102.96 91.68
C LYS A 90 104.62 102.01 91.43
N THR A 91 105.70 102.65 90.94
CA THR A 91 107.17 102.29 90.99
C THR A 91 107.62 101.08 90.15
N ARG A 92 108.87 100.94 89.62
CA ARG A 92 110.16 101.70 89.60
C ARG A 92 111.03 101.07 88.46
N SER A 93 112.16 101.57 87.93
CA SER A 93 112.92 102.85 87.86
C SER A 93 113.95 102.72 86.68
N LEU A 94 114.63 103.75 86.17
CA LEU A 94 115.99 104.19 86.60
C LEU A 94 116.48 105.40 85.74
N ASP A 95 117.25 106.28 86.39
CA ASP A 95 118.19 107.36 86.00
C ASP A 95 118.59 107.66 84.52
N GLY A 96 118.99 108.91 84.19
CA GLY A 96 119.01 110.13 85.04
C GLY A 96 119.83 111.33 84.52
N LEU A 97 119.65 112.47 85.23
CA LEU A 97 120.53 113.66 85.38
C LEU A 97 121.23 114.31 84.15
N ALA A 98 120.83 115.55 83.79
CA ALA A 98 121.59 116.79 84.07
C ALA A 98 121.09 118.04 83.30
N GLU A 99 120.97 119.17 84.00
CA GLU A 99 120.91 120.55 83.48
C GLU A 99 122.32 121.22 83.62
N PRO A 100 122.61 122.46 83.11
CA PRO A 100 121.69 123.48 82.58
C PRO A 100 122.09 124.20 81.26
N SER A 101 121.10 124.95 80.73
CA SER A 101 121.22 126.27 80.06
C SER A 101 122.34 126.55 79.05
N ASN A 102 121.94 126.68 77.78
CA ASN A 102 122.02 127.99 77.11
C ASN A 102 120.74 128.22 76.29
N VAL A 103 120.19 129.44 76.36
CA VAL A 103 118.80 129.73 75.94
C VAL A 103 118.73 130.20 74.49
N THR A 104 117.83 129.60 73.67
CA THR A 104 116.97 130.23 72.64
C THR A 104 116.35 129.24 71.62
N LEU A 105 116.73 127.95 71.58
CA LEU A 105 116.31 127.02 70.51
C LEU A 105 115.24 125.97 70.87
N ALA A 106 114.86 125.83 72.14
CA ALA A 106 114.13 124.65 72.64
C ALA A 106 112.58 124.68 72.55
N MET A 107 111.95 125.80 72.17
CA MET A 107 110.49 125.97 72.29
C MET A 107 109.64 125.43 71.13
N SER A 108 110.23 125.02 70.00
CA SER A 108 109.45 124.52 68.84
C SER A 108 109.05 123.04 68.97
N GLN A 109 109.97 122.18 69.39
CA GLN A 109 109.81 120.72 69.35
C GLN A 109 108.74 120.19 70.32
N GLN A 110 108.42 120.93 71.39
CA GLN A 110 107.37 120.55 72.35
C GLN A 110 105.95 120.65 71.75
N ALA A 111 105.74 121.51 70.74
CA ALA A 111 104.42 121.79 70.18
C ALA A 111 103.97 120.70 69.18
N GLU A 112 104.89 120.19 68.36
CA GLU A 112 104.60 119.20 67.32
C GLU A 112 104.11 117.86 67.91
N ILE A 113 104.67 117.44 69.06
CA ILE A 113 104.32 116.20 69.76
C ILE A 113 102.85 116.22 70.22
N ILE A 114 102.38 117.33 70.80
CA ILE A 114 101.00 117.49 71.25
C ILE A 114 100.05 117.53 70.05
N SER A 115 100.44 118.19 68.97
CA SER A 115 99.67 118.24 67.71
C SER A 115 99.49 116.85 67.09
N HIS A 116 100.52 116.00 67.09
CA HIS A 116 100.42 114.63 66.59
C HIS A 116 99.47 113.76 67.45
N GLN A 117 99.55 113.87 68.78
CA GLN A 117 98.68 113.09 69.68
C GLN A 117 97.19 113.42 69.51
N LEU A 118 96.85 114.69 69.27
CA LEU A 118 95.46 115.09 68.99
C LEU A 118 94.93 114.55 67.66
N HIS A 119 95.75 114.55 66.60
CA HIS A 119 95.34 113.97 65.31
C HIS A 119 95.15 112.45 65.40
N GLU A 120 96.00 111.75 66.18
CA GLU A 120 95.88 110.30 66.36
C GLU A 120 94.59 109.92 67.09
N ILE A 121 94.20 110.68 68.12
CA ILE A 121 92.93 110.49 68.83
C ILE A 121 91.74 110.72 67.87
N GLN A 122 91.75 111.82 67.11
CA GLN A 122 90.67 112.11 66.14
C GLN A 122 90.57 111.06 65.02
N ARG A 123 91.70 110.49 64.57
CA ARG A 123 91.72 109.36 63.64
C ARG A 123 91.03 108.15 64.25
N LEU A 124 91.42 107.73 65.45
CA LEU A 124 90.84 106.58 66.14
C LEU A 124 89.34 106.78 66.49
N GLU A 125 88.93 108.00 66.82
CA GLU A 125 87.51 108.35 66.99
C GLU A 125 86.72 108.24 65.68
N SER A 126 87.28 108.65 64.54
CA SER A 126 86.65 108.46 63.22
C SER A 126 86.54 106.98 62.84
N GLU A 127 87.56 106.17 63.16
CA GLU A 127 87.60 104.73 62.88
C GLU A 127 86.59 103.98 63.76
N LEU A 128 86.48 104.31 65.05
CA LEU A 128 85.45 103.76 65.95
C LEU A 128 84.03 104.14 65.53
N ASN A 129 83.82 105.36 65.02
CA ASN A 129 82.50 105.77 64.52
C ASN A 129 82.15 105.08 63.18
N ALA A 130 83.12 104.90 62.27
CA ALA A 130 82.94 104.12 61.05
C ALA A 130 82.61 102.64 61.38
N LEU A 131 83.34 102.04 62.33
CA LEU A 131 83.08 100.68 62.79
C LEU A 131 81.68 100.54 63.42
N ARG A 132 81.24 101.50 64.26
CA ARG A 132 79.88 101.53 64.81
C ARG A 132 78.80 101.57 63.72
N VAL A 133 78.95 102.44 62.71
CA VAL A 133 78.01 102.51 61.58
C VAL A 133 77.99 101.18 60.81
N SER A 134 79.15 100.56 60.59
CA SER A 134 79.22 99.25 59.94
C SER A 134 78.56 98.13 60.75
N SER A 135 78.70 98.15 62.09
CA SER A 135 78.03 97.18 62.99
C SER A 135 76.51 97.35 62.94
N ALA A 136 76.02 98.58 63.12
CA ALA A 136 74.58 98.86 63.06
C ALA A 136 73.97 98.51 61.69
N GLN A 137 74.72 98.71 60.60
CA GLN A 137 74.26 98.30 59.27
C GLN A 137 74.31 96.78 59.08
N GLN A 138 75.32 96.08 59.63
CA GLN A 138 75.38 94.62 59.64
C GLN A 138 74.20 94.04 60.44
N GLU A 139 73.95 94.54 61.65
CA GLU A 139 72.81 94.19 62.52
C GLU A 139 71.48 94.42 61.80
N ALA A 140 71.30 95.54 61.10
CA ALA A 140 70.10 95.79 60.29
C ALA A 140 69.94 94.77 59.14
N THR A 141 71.02 94.33 58.48
CA THR A 141 70.93 93.26 57.46
C THR A 141 70.66 91.88 58.07
N VAL A 142 71.12 91.61 59.29
CA VAL A 142 70.81 90.38 60.03
C VAL A 142 69.32 90.36 60.41
N ALA A 143 68.81 91.42 61.04
CA ALA A 143 67.39 91.54 61.39
C ALA A 143 66.45 91.45 60.17
N ALA A 144 66.87 92.01 59.02
CA ALA A 144 66.14 91.87 57.75
C ALA A 144 66.15 90.44 57.20
N ARG A 145 67.24 89.69 57.40
CA ARG A 145 67.32 88.25 57.04
C ARG A 145 66.51 87.39 58.00
N GLU A 146 66.52 87.68 59.30
CA GLU A 146 65.75 86.96 60.31
C GLU A 146 64.24 87.15 60.11
N SER A 147 63.78 88.35 59.75
CA SER A 147 62.36 88.58 59.42
C SER A 147 61.95 87.88 58.11
N ALA A 148 62.80 87.89 57.08
CA ALA A 148 62.57 87.14 55.85
C ALA A 148 62.53 85.62 56.08
N LEU A 149 63.47 85.07 56.87
CA LEU A 149 63.46 83.66 57.28
C LEU A 149 62.21 83.31 58.09
N SER A 150 61.74 84.21 58.96
CA SER A 150 60.50 84.03 59.73
C SER A 150 59.26 84.01 58.83
N SER A 151 59.19 84.85 57.80
CA SER A 151 58.11 84.81 56.79
C SER A 151 58.11 83.49 56.02
N LEU A 152 59.26 83.11 55.46
CA LEU A 152 59.42 81.86 54.70
C LEU A 152 59.15 80.62 55.57
N GLN A 153 59.48 80.66 56.86
CA GLN A 153 59.14 79.60 57.81
C GLN A 153 57.62 79.54 58.07
N GLY A 154 56.95 80.70 58.20
CA GLY A 154 55.49 80.80 58.28
C GLY A 154 54.80 80.22 57.02
N GLU A 155 55.20 80.70 55.84
CA GLU A 155 54.73 80.21 54.54
C GLU A 155 54.95 78.70 54.39
N LEU A 156 56.12 78.19 54.78
CA LEU A 156 56.42 76.76 54.77
C LEU A 156 55.53 75.96 55.75
N THR A 157 55.14 76.52 56.90
CA THR A 157 54.17 75.86 57.80
C THR A 157 52.74 75.87 57.26
N LEU A 158 52.33 76.95 56.58
CA LEU A 158 51.02 77.03 55.92
C LEU A 158 50.94 76.07 54.72
N PHE A 159 51.96 76.03 53.88
CA PHE A 159 52.02 75.08 52.77
C PHE A 159 52.02 73.63 53.26
N LYS A 160 52.73 73.33 54.37
CA LYS A 160 52.68 72.00 55.00
C LYS A 160 51.31 71.65 55.55
N SER A 161 50.59 72.57 56.20
CA SER A 161 49.23 72.27 56.70
C SER A 161 48.23 72.11 55.55
N GLN A 162 48.31 72.94 54.51
CA GLN A 162 47.51 72.81 53.28
C GLN A 162 47.72 71.46 52.60
N ASN A 163 48.97 71.07 52.33
CA ASN A 163 49.30 69.76 51.77
C ASN A 163 48.79 68.60 52.65
N LEU A 164 48.87 68.73 53.99
CA LEU A 164 48.34 67.70 54.89
C LEU A 164 46.80 67.60 54.83
N THR A 165 46.09 68.72 54.69
CA THR A 165 44.63 68.71 54.50
C THR A 165 44.20 68.19 53.12
N GLU A 166 44.92 68.54 52.05
CA GLU A 166 44.67 68.03 50.69
C GLU A 166 44.95 66.52 50.61
N VAL A 167 46.07 66.06 51.18
CA VAL A 167 46.40 64.63 51.29
C VAL A 167 45.42 63.87 52.20
N ALA A 168 44.72 64.53 53.13
CA ALA A 168 43.64 63.93 53.89
C ALA A 168 42.35 63.82 53.04
N ALA A 169 41.94 64.91 52.37
CA ALA A 169 40.75 64.94 51.51
C ALA A 169 40.85 63.93 50.35
N LEU A 170 41.97 63.92 49.64
CA LEU A 170 42.24 62.97 48.56
C LEU A 170 42.26 61.51 49.04
N LYS A 171 42.59 61.24 50.32
CA LYS A 171 42.47 59.89 50.89
C LYS A 171 41.02 59.51 51.17
N THR A 172 40.19 60.43 51.67
CA THR A 172 38.76 60.15 51.89
C THR A 172 38.03 59.95 50.55
N GLU A 173 38.28 60.79 49.55
CA GLU A 173 37.73 60.62 48.20
C GLU A 173 38.17 59.29 47.56
N LEU A 174 39.46 58.94 47.67
CA LEU A 174 39.99 57.66 47.19
C LEU A 174 39.36 56.46 47.91
N GLU A 175 39.04 56.57 49.20
CA GLU A 175 38.31 55.53 49.93
C GLU A 175 36.83 55.44 49.53
N GLU A 176 36.15 56.55 49.27
CA GLU A 176 34.77 56.57 48.81
C GLU A 176 34.65 55.98 47.40
N VAL A 177 35.53 56.36 46.47
CA VAL A 177 35.62 55.77 45.12
C VAL A 177 35.98 54.28 45.17
N ARG A 178 36.76 53.84 46.16
CA ARG A 178 37.00 52.39 46.39
C ARG A 178 35.75 51.68 46.88
N LYS A 179 34.99 52.28 47.81
CA LYS A 179 33.75 51.71 48.37
C LYS A 179 32.64 51.62 47.30
N SER A 180 32.41 52.68 46.52
CA SER A 180 31.45 52.64 45.42
C SER A 180 31.85 51.62 44.36
N SER A 181 33.12 51.60 43.94
CA SER A 181 33.60 50.62 42.96
C SER A 181 33.67 49.18 43.49
N GLN A 182 33.58 48.96 44.81
CA GLN A 182 33.34 47.63 45.39
C GLN A 182 31.85 47.27 45.31
N GLN A 183 30.97 48.19 45.71
CA GLN A 183 29.51 48.01 45.65
C GLN A 183 29.01 47.77 44.21
N GLU A 184 29.53 48.50 43.21
CA GLU A 184 29.26 48.26 41.78
C GLU A 184 29.67 46.85 41.34
N LYS A 185 30.85 46.38 41.78
CA LYS A 185 31.34 45.02 41.46
C LYS A 185 30.52 43.94 42.16
N GLU A 186 29.96 44.23 43.32
CA GLU A 186 29.07 43.31 44.05
C GLU A 186 27.67 43.28 43.42
N ALA A 187 27.11 44.43 43.03
CA ALA A 187 25.87 44.51 42.27
C ALA A 187 25.98 43.74 40.93
N LEU A 188 27.02 44.00 40.13
CA LEU A 188 27.25 43.31 38.86
C LEU A 188 27.51 41.80 39.04
N ARG A 189 28.10 41.36 40.16
CA ARG A 189 28.21 39.93 40.49
C ARG A 189 26.85 39.31 40.79
N ASN A 190 26.01 39.99 41.58
CA ASN A 190 24.67 39.54 41.91
C ASN A 190 23.80 39.45 40.65
N GLU A 191 23.83 40.46 39.77
CA GLU A 191 23.14 40.45 38.47
C GLU A 191 23.63 39.31 37.56
N LEU A 192 24.94 39.06 37.49
CA LEU A 192 25.50 37.94 36.74
C LEU A 192 25.09 36.58 37.32
N GLU A 193 24.93 36.47 38.64
CA GLU A 193 24.38 35.26 39.26
C GLU A 193 22.87 35.10 39.03
N GLU A 194 22.10 36.18 39.08
CA GLU A 194 20.67 36.22 38.77
C GLU A 194 20.43 35.77 37.33
N LEU A 195 21.18 36.34 36.38
CA LEU A 195 21.15 35.97 34.95
C LEU A 195 21.59 34.52 34.72
N ARG A 196 22.59 34.01 35.46
CA ARG A 196 22.97 32.58 35.43
C ARG A 196 21.87 31.68 35.96
N LYS A 197 21.23 32.03 37.08
CA LYS A 197 20.09 31.28 37.65
C LYS A 197 18.92 31.26 36.65
N GLN A 198 18.60 32.39 36.03
CA GLN A 198 17.57 32.48 35.00
C GLN A 198 17.92 31.71 33.71
N SER A 199 19.17 31.72 33.25
CA SER A 199 19.58 30.96 32.07
C SER A 199 19.59 29.45 32.33
N GLN A 200 20.00 29.04 33.54
CA GLN A 200 19.95 27.66 34.01
C GLN A 200 18.50 27.16 34.07
N LEU A 201 17.60 27.89 34.74
CA LEU A 201 16.18 27.54 34.83
C LEU A 201 15.51 27.45 33.45
N LYS A 202 15.83 28.36 32.51
CA LYS A 202 15.36 28.25 31.11
C LYS A 202 15.92 27.03 30.40
N ALA A 203 17.19 26.69 30.63
CA ALA A 203 17.82 25.52 30.04
C ALA A 203 17.36 24.19 30.66
N ASP A 204 16.91 24.19 31.92
CA ASP A 204 16.27 23.04 32.59
C ASP A 204 14.82 22.89 32.09
N PHE A 205 14.04 23.97 32.06
CA PHE A 205 12.67 23.99 31.51
C PHE A 205 12.60 23.51 30.05
N LEU A 206 13.48 24.00 29.17
CA LEU A 206 13.54 23.54 27.78
C LEU A 206 14.00 22.08 27.65
N ARG A 207 14.69 21.52 28.65
CA ARG A 207 15.00 20.08 28.72
C ARG A 207 13.77 19.27 29.16
N GLU A 208 13.01 19.74 30.14
CA GLU A 208 11.75 19.11 30.55
C GLU A 208 10.70 19.14 29.42
N GLU A 209 10.56 20.24 28.68
CA GLU A 209 9.72 20.31 27.49
C GLU A 209 10.20 19.32 26.40
N LEU A 210 11.51 19.23 26.15
CA LEU A 210 12.10 18.31 25.18
C LEU A 210 11.90 16.84 25.56
N GLU A 211 12.10 16.45 26.82
CA GLU A 211 11.80 15.08 27.26
C GLU A 211 10.28 14.81 27.20
N SER A 212 9.41 15.75 27.60
CA SER A 212 7.96 15.56 27.52
C SER A 212 7.44 15.41 26.07
N THR A 213 8.10 16.03 25.09
CA THR A 213 7.75 15.90 23.67
C THR A 213 8.31 14.61 23.05
N LYS A 214 9.50 14.16 23.49
CA LYS A 214 9.99 12.80 23.20
C LYS A 214 9.08 11.74 23.78
N GLU A 215 8.63 11.87 25.03
CA GLU A 215 7.73 10.91 25.67
C GLU A 215 6.38 10.80 24.94
N ARG A 216 5.79 11.94 24.54
CA ARG A 216 4.57 11.95 23.69
C ARG A 216 4.81 11.25 22.35
N SER A 217 5.84 11.62 21.60
CA SER A 217 6.14 11.00 20.30
C SER A 217 6.50 9.51 20.41
N ASN A 218 7.19 9.09 21.47
CA ASN A 218 7.44 7.67 21.75
C ASN A 218 6.14 6.91 22.08
N HIS A 219 5.19 7.53 22.78
CA HIS A 219 3.89 6.93 23.05
C HIS A 219 3.03 6.82 21.78
N GLU A 220 2.99 7.87 20.96
CA GLU A 220 2.34 7.87 19.64
C GLU A 220 2.94 6.80 18.71
N ILE A 221 4.27 6.69 18.65
CA ILE A 221 4.96 5.62 17.91
C ILE A 221 4.59 4.23 18.45
N ALA A 222 4.51 4.05 19.77
CA ALA A 222 4.12 2.77 20.37
C ALA A 222 2.65 2.39 20.09
N LEU A 223 1.75 3.38 20.07
CA LEU A 223 0.34 3.18 19.68
C LEU A 223 0.24 2.76 18.20
N VAL A 224 0.86 3.51 17.29
CA VAL A 224 0.86 3.19 15.84
C VAL A 224 1.54 1.84 15.56
N GLN A 225 2.57 1.46 16.31
CA GLN A 225 3.16 0.12 16.21
C GLN A 225 2.21 -0.98 16.70
N GLY A 226 1.44 -0.75 17.77
CA GLY A 226 0.42 -1.68 18.26
C GLY A 226 -0.75 -1.83 17.28
N GLU A 227 -1.26 -0.72 16.73
CA GLU A 227 -2.29 -0.71 15.70
C GLU A 227 -1.82 -1.46 14.44
N LEU A 228 -0.58 -1.23 13.99
CA LEU A 228 0.01 -1.94 12.85
C LEU A 228 0.16 -3.44 13.14
N GLN A 229 0.56 -3.84 14.35
CA GLN A 229 0.62 -5.25 14.74
C GLN A 229 -0.77 -5.89 14.73
N GLN A 230 -1.78 -5.23 15.30
CA GLN A 230 -3.16 -5.73 15.25
C GLN A 230 -3.67 -5.87 13.80
N MET A 231 -3.43 -4.87 12.94
CA MET A 231 -3.80 -4.94 11.52
C MET A 231 -3.10 -6.07 10.77
N ILE A 232 -1.86 -6.42 11.14
CA ILE A 232 -1.14 -7.57 10.58
C ILE A 232 -1.74 -8.90 11.08
N GLU A 233 -2.03 -9.01 12.39
CA GLU A 233 -2.66 -10.21 12.95
C GLU A 233 -4.08 -10.45 12.37
N GLU A 234 -4.88 -9.39 12.21
CA GLU A 234 -6.20 -9.47 11.58
C GLU A 234 -6.11 -9.85 10.09
N ALA A 235 -5.15 -9.29 9.36
CA ALA A 235 -4.90 -9.66 7.96
C ALA A 235 -4.43 -11.12 7.83
N GLU A 236 -3.54 -11.60 8.71
CA GLU A 236 -3.13 -13.00 8.77
C GLU A 236 -4.31 -13.94 9.09
N VAL A 237 -5.20 -13.53 10.00
CA VAL A 237 -6.39 -14.32 10.36
C VAL A 237 -7.39 -14.39 9.20
N GLU A 238 -7.64 -13.30 8.47
CA GLU A 238 -8.53 -13.35 7.30
C GLU A 238 -7.87 -14.04 6.10
N GLN A 239 -6.54 -13.96 5.92
CA GLN A 239 -5.82 -14.80 4.95
C GLN A 239 -6.03 -16.29 5.28
N LYS A 240 -5.81 -16.71 6.53
CA LYS A 240 -6.00 -18.12 6.96
C LYS A 240 -7.45 -18.59 6.77
N ARG A 241 -8.44 -17.70 6.96
CA ARG A 241 -9.87 -17.98 6.65
C ARG A 241 -10.12 -18.11 5.14
N GLN A 242 -9.50 -17.28 4.31
CA GLN A 242 -9.62 -17.36 2.84
C GLN A 242 -8.95 -18.64 2.31
N GLU A 243 -7.75 -18.99 2.80
CA GLU A 243 -7.07 -20.24 2.49
C GLU A 243 -7.91 -21.47 2.87
N ALA A 244 -8.52 -21.47 4.06
CA ALA A 244 -9.44 -22.53 4.50
C ALA A 244 -10.66 -22.65 3.56
N ARG A 245 -11.35 -21.54 3.25
CA ARG A 245 -12.47 -21.52 2.29
C ARG A 245 -12.05 -22.06 0.91
N VAL A 246 -10.87 -21.68 0.41
CA VAL A 246 -10.35 -22.17 -0.88
C VAL A 246 -10.06 -23.67 -0.82
N GLN A 247 -9.49 -24.19 0.27
CA GLN A 247 -9.28 -25.63 0.46
C GLN A 247 -10.60 -26.41 0.56
N GLU A 248 -11.61 -25.87 1.24
CA GLU A 248 -12.95 -26.47 1.31
C GLU A 248 -13.61 -26.52 -0.07
N CYS A 249 -13.57 -25.44 -0.85
CA CYS A 249 -14.05 -25.40 -2.22
C CYS A 249 -13.31 -26.40 -3.12
N GLN A 250 -11.97 -26.50 -3.01
CA GLN A 250 -11.18 -27.50 -3.75
C GLN A 250 -11.59 -28.93 -3.39
N GLN A 251 -11.78 -29.24 -2.10
CA GLN A 251 -12.26 -30.55 -1.66
C GLN A 251 -13.70 -30.85 -2.14
N ALA A 252 -14.58 -29.84 -2.18
CA ALA A 252 -15.94 -29.99 -2.68
C ALA A 252 -15.95 -30.31 -4.19
N VAL A 253 -15.18 -29.57 -5.00
CA VAL A 253 -15.04 -29.82 -6.44
C VAL A 253 -14.41 -31.18 -6.71
N LEU A 254 -13.37 -31.58 -5.96
CA LEU A 254 -12.76 -32.91 -6.10
C LEU A 254 -13.75 -34.04 -5.78
N LYS A 255 -14.55 -33.91 -4.70
CA LYS A 255 -15.63 -34.85 -4.37
C LYS A 255 -16.68 -34.89 -5.48
N GLU A 256 -17.10 -33.75 -6.02
CA GLU A 256 -18.09 -33.69 -7.09
C GLU A 256 -17.56 -34.37 -8.38
N CYS A 257 -16.34 -34.05 -8.81
CA CYS A 257 -15.65 -34.70 -9.93
C CYS A 257 -15.55 -36.22 -9.72
N GLN A 258 -15.25 -36.69 -8.51
CA GLN A 258 -15.19 -38.12 -8.21
C GLN A 258 -16.58 -38.77 -8.25
N THR A 259 -17.65 -38.11 -7.79
CA THR A 259 -19.02 -38.64 -7.96
C THR A 259 -19.46 -38.67 -9.43
N LYS A 260 -19.02 -37.71 -10.27
CA LYS A 260 -19.27 -37.72 -11.72
C LYS A 260 -18.53 -38.88 -12.39
N LEU A 261 -17.27 -39.12 -12.02
CA LEU A 261 -16.46 -40.24 -12.51
C LEU A 261 -17.07 -41.60 -12.12
N ASN A 262 -17.52 -41.75 -10.87
CA ASN A 262 -18.18 -42.98 -10.40
C ASN A 262 -19.47 -43.25 -11.18
N LYS A 263 -20.35 -42.25 -11.33
CA LYS A 263 -21.59 -42.37 -12.11
C LYS A 263 -21.34 -42.75 -13.58
N LEU A 264 -20.33 -42.17 -14.22
CA LEU A 264 -19.92 -42.55 -15.58
C LEU A 264 -19.41 -44.00 -15.62
N SER A 265 -18.66 -44.43 -14.61
CA SER A 265 -18.18 -45.81 -14.49
C SER A 265 -19.34 -46.80 -14.32
N GLU A 266 -20.31 -46.49 -13.46
CA GLU A 266 -21.53 -47.28 -13.25
C GLU A 266 -22.35 -47.41 -14.55
N VAL A 267 -22.47 -46.34 -15.34
CA VAL A 267 -23.13 -46.36 -16.66
C VAL A 267 -22.37 -47.23 -17.65
N TYR A 268 -21.05 -47.08 -17.77
CA TYR A 268 -20.25 -47.93 -18.67
C TYR A 268 -20.25 -49.40 -18.24
N GLU A 269 -20.24 -49.71 -16.94
CA GLU A 269 -20.39 -51.09 -16.46
C GLU A 269 -21.77 -51.67 -16.76
N ALA A 270 -22.84 -50.86 -16.70
CA ALA A 270 -24.19 -51.26 -17.09
C ALA A 270 -24.30 -51.50 -18.62
N GLU A 271 -23.75 -50.61 -19.44
CA GLU A 271 -23.68 -50.77 -20.91
C GLU A 271 -22.89 -52.03 -21.30
N VAL A 272 -21.69 -52.22 -20.73
CA VAL A 272 -20.88 -53.43 -20.93
C VAL A 272 -21.61 -54.68 -20.47
N SER A 273 -22.39 -54.61 -19.39
CA SER A 273 -23.20 -55.75 -18.88
C SER A 273 -24.42 -56.03 -19.76
N SER A 274 -25.01 -55.01 -20.38
CA SER A 274 -26.08 -55.12 -21.37
C SER A 274 -25.57 -55.75 -22.67
N LEU A 275 -24.45 -55.25 -23.22
CA LEU A 275 -23.79 -55.82 -24.39
C LEU A 275 -23.34 -57.27 -24.14
N LYS A 276 -22.82 -57.59 -22.95
CA LYS A 276 -22.53 -58.97 -22.52
C LYS A 276 -23.77 -59.86 -22.42
N HIS A 277 -24.98 -59.32 -22.25
CA HIS A 277 -26.22 -60.09 -22.34
C HIS A 277 -26.68 -60.25 -23.80
N GLN A 278 -26.65 -59.19 -24.61
CA GLN A 278 -26.98 -59.26 -26.04
C GLN A 278 -26.10 -60.26 -26.79
N ILE A 279 -24.77 -60.24 -26.54
CA ILE A 279 -23.82 -61.23 -27.11
C ILE A 279 -24.19 -62.67 -26.69
N ARG A 280 -24.62 -62.89 -25.44
CA ARG A 280 -25.05 -64.22 -24.97
C ARG A 280 -26.39 -64.66 -25.56
N ALA A 281 -27.32 -63.73 -25.78
CA ALA A 281 -28.57 -64.01 -26.50
C ALA A 281 -28.28 -64.41 -27.95
N PHE A 282 -27.51 -63.60 -28.70
CA PHE A 282 -27.13 -63.93 -30.08
C PHE A 282 -26.32 -65.23 -30.19
N GLN A 283 -25.52 -65.60 -29.18
CA GLN A 283 -24.87 -66.92 -29.12
C GLN A 283 -25.90 -68.06 -28.97
N GLN A 284 -26.91 -67.89 -28.11
CA GLN A 284 -28.00 -68.86 -27.95
C GLN A 284 -28.87 -68.97 -29.22
N ASP A 285 -29.17 -67.86 -29.89
CA ASP A 285 -29.90 -67.83 -31.16
C ASP A 285 -29.12 -68.53 -32.28
N LEU A 286 -27.80 -68.27 -32.38
CA LEU A 286 -26.92 -68.96 -33.33
C LEU A 286 -26.81 -70.46 -33.02
N GLU A 287 -26.85 -70.88 -31.76
CA GLU A 287 -26.93 -72.29 -31.40
C GLU A 287 -28.29 -72.92 -31.74
N ALA A 288 -29.39 -72.19 -31.56
CA ALA A 288 -30.73 -72.65 -31.94
C ALA A 288 -30.81 -72.83 -33.47
N GLN A 289 -30.40 -71.82 -34.25
CA GLN A 289 -30.34 -71.89 -35.71
C GLN A 289 -29.42 -73.03 -36.19
N ARG A 290 -28.30 -73.29 -35.52
CA ARG A 290 -27.43 -74.46 -35.82
C ARG A 290 -28.14 -75.79 -35.58
N LYS A 291 -28.92 -75.92 -34.50
CA LYS A 291 -29.72 -77.11 -34.18
C LYS A 291 -30.87 -77.31 -35.17
N GLU A 292 -31.55 -76.23 -35.57
CA GLU A 292 -32.57 -76.28 -36.63
C GLU A 292 -31.96 -76.66 -37.99
N ALA A 293 -30.82 -76.07 -38.36
CA ALA A 293 -30.11 -76.38 -39.60
C ALA A 293 -29.62 -77.85 -39.63
N SER A 294 -29.20 -78.43 -38.48
CA SER A 294 -28.87 -79.86 -38.43
C SER A 294 -30.10 -80.74 -38.58
N GLN A 295 -31.23 -80.42 -37.92
CA GLN A 295 -32.50 -81.15 -38.09
C GLN A 295 -33.06 -81.04 -39.51
N LEU A 296 -32.88 -79.88 -40.17
CA LEU A 296 -33.27 -79.68 -41.58
C LEU A 296 -32.36 -80.47 -42.53
N ARG A 297 -31.07 -80.62 -42.21
CA ARG A 297 -30.17 -81.54 -42.94
C ARG A 297 -30.60 -83.00 -42.75
N GLU A 298 -30.86 -83.45 -41.52
CA GLU A 298 -31.36 -84.81 -41.25
C GLU A 298 -32.69 -85.11 -41.97
N LYS A 299 -33.62 -84.14 -41.99
CA LYS A 299 -34.86 -84.22 -42.76
C LYS A 299 -34.60 -84.28 -44.27
N LYS A 300 -33.67 -83.47 -44.80
CA LYS A 300 -33.27 -83.54 -46.21
C LYS A 300 -32.67 -84.90 -46.55
N ASP A 301 -31.76 -85.40 -45.73
CA ASP A 301 -31.04 -86.66 -45.99
C ASP A 301 -32.00 -87.86 -45.89
N THR A 302 -32.96 -87.85 -44.96
CA THR A 302 -34.04 -88.86 -44.92
C THR A 302 -34.99 -88.77 -46.12
N LEU A 303 -35.39 -87.57 -46.56
CA LEU A 303 -36.17 -87.38 -47.79
C LEU A 303 -35.40 -87.81 -49.05
N GLN A 304 -34.09 -87.57 -49.11
CA GLN A 304 -33.23 -87.98 -50.22
C GLN A 304 -33.03 -89.51 -50.24
N ASN A 305 -32.97 -90.16 -49.09
CA ASN A 305 -33.01 -91.63 -48.99
C ASN A 305 -34.38 -92.19 -49.39
N GLN A 306 -35.49 -91.55 -49.03
CA GLN A 306 -36.83 -91.94 -49.50
C GLN A 306 -36.96 -91.79 -51.03
N LEU A 307 -36.41 -90.71 -51.59
CA LEU A 307 -36.37 -90.49 -53.03
C LEU A 307 -35.57 -91.59 -53.75
N SER A 308 -34.39 -91.97 -53.24
CA SER A 308 -33.60 -93.03 -53.86
C SER A 308 -34.25 -94.41 -53.78
N VAL A 309 -35.07 -94.67 -52.74
CA VAL A 309 -35.91 -95.87 -52.65
C VAL A 309 -37.04 -95.82 -53.68
N THR A 310 -37.77 -94.71 -53.82
CA THR A 310 -38.85 -94.61 -54.82
C THR A 310 -38.33 -94.57 -56.26
N GLU A 311 -37.12 -94.04 -56.48
CA GLU A 311 -36.39 -94.15 -57.76
C GLU A 311 -35.98 -95.60 -58.06
N ALA A 312 -35.54 -96.37 -57.05
CA ALA A 312 -35.23 -97.80 -57.21
C ALA A 312 -36.49 -98.65 -57.43
N GLU A 313 -37.59 -98.35 -56.73
CA GLU A 313 -38.91 -98.96 -56.98
C GLU A 313 -39.41 -98.64 -58.38
N LEU A 314 -39.35 -97.38 -58.81
CA LEU A 314 -39.70 -96.94 -60.17
C LEU A 314 -38.79 -97.59 -61.22
N ALA A 315 -37.49 -97.76 -60.95
CA ALA A 315 -36.58 -98.51 -61.81
C ALA A 315 -36.97 -100.00 -61.90
N SER A 316 -37.43 -100.61 -60.80
CA SER A 316 -37.94 -101.99 -60.80
C SER A 316 -39.26 -102.14 -61.57
N GLN A 317 -40.17 -101.16 -61.45
CA GLN A 317 -41.41 -101.10 -62.23
C GLN A 317 -41.11 -100.87 -63.72
N ASN A 318 -40.15 -100.00 -64.06
CA ASN A 318 -39.68 -99.82 -65.42
C ASN A 318 -38.99 -101.08 -65.97
N ALA A 319 -38.25 -101.84 -65.15
CA ALA A 319 -37.69 -103.13 -65.52
C ALA A 319 -38.79 -104.18 -65.77
N LEU A 320 -39.86 -104.20 -64.97
CA LEU A 320 -41.04 -105.02 -65.21
C LEU A 320 -41.79 -104.60 -66.49
N VAL A 321 -41.95 -103.31 -66.74
CA VAL A 321 -42.54 -102.78 -67.99
C VAL A 321 -41.65 -103.08 -69.19
N LEU A 322 -40.33 -103.11 -69.04
CA LEU A 322 -39.39 -103.56 -70.07
C LEU A 322 -39.50 -105.06 -70.31
N GLN A 323 -39.60 -105.90 -69.27
CA GLN A 323 -39.86 -107.34 -69.42
C GLN A 323 -41.21 -107.61 -70.11
N LEU A 324 -42.26 -106.88 -69.74
CA LEU A 324 -43.57 -106.94 -70.42
C LEU A 324 -43.48 -106.46 -71.87
N LYS A 325 -42.72 -105.39 -72.16
CA LYS A 325 -42.43 -104.94 -73.54
C LYS A 325 -41.62 -105.97 -74.33
N THR A 326 -40.71 -106.72 -73.71
CA THR A 326 -40.01 -107.82 -74.38
C THR A 326 -40.97 -108.97 -74.68
N TYR A 327 -41.77 -109.38 -73.69
CA TYR A 327 -42.73 -110.50 -73.81
C TYR A 327 -43.89 -110.22 -74.79
N VAL A 328 -44.25 -108.95 -75.00
CA VAL A 328 -45.25 -108.51 -75.99
C VAL A 328 -44.60 -108.12 -77.33
N GLY A 329 -43.34 -107.67 -77.31
CA GLY A 329 -42.65 -107.09 -78.48
C GLY A 329 -42.14 -108.09 -79.51
N GLU A 330 -42.00 -109.37 -79.16
CA GLU A 330 -41.49 -110.40 -80.08
C GLU A 330 -42.49 -110.83 -81.19
N GLN A 331 -43.66 -110.17 -81.30
CA GLN A 331 -44.53 -110.29 -82.49
C GLN A 331 -44.82 -108.95 -83.19
N LYS A 332 -43.92 -108.61 -84.13
CA LYS A 332 -44.14 -107.80 -85.36
C LYS A 332 -44.20 -106.27 -85.27
N SER A 333 -43.01 -105.67 -85.38
CA SER A 333 -42.61 -104.70 -86.43
C SER A 333 -43.50 -103.49 -86.80
N SER A 334 -42.94 -102.29 -86.59
CA SER A 334 -42.84 -101.26 -87.65
C SER A 334 -41.59 -100.37 -87.43
N LYS A 335 -41.25 -99.50 -88.38
CA LYS A 335 -40.04 -98.64 -88.36
C LYS A 335 -40.40 -97.17 -88.05
N PRO A 336 -39.61 -96.45 -87.22
CA PRO A 336 -39.64 -94.98 -87.20
C PRO A 336 -38.88 -94.41 -88.41
N GLY A 337 -39.30 -93.22 -88.87
CA GLY A 337 -38.61 -92.45 -89.92
C GLY A 337 -39.54 -91.53 -90.70
N PHE A 338 -40.68 -92.05 -91.17
CA PHE A 338 -41.63 -91.30 -92.01
C PHE A 338 -42.37 -90.20 -91.22
N GLU A 339 -42.78 -90.50 -89.98
CA GLU A 339 -43.56 -89.59 -89.13
C GLU A 339 -42.81 -88.30 -88.80
N GLN A 340 -41.48 -88.35 -88.66
CA GLN A 340 -40.68 -87.18 -88.29
C GLN A 340 -40.53 -86.19 -89.46
N GLU A 341 -40.37 -86.68 -90.69
CA GLU A 341 -40.41 -85.83 -91.90
C GLU A 341 -41.83 -85.32 -92.17
N GLN A 342 -42.87 -86.11 -91.92
CA GLN A 342 -44.26 -85.63 -92.00
C GLN A 342 -44.55 -84.50 -91.00
N LEU A 343 -44.11 -84.62 -89.75
CA LEU A 343 -44.29 -83.58 -88.73
C LEU A 343 -43.52 -82.30 -89.06
N ILE A 344 -42.30 -82.39 -89.61
CA ILE A 344 -41.54 -81.20 -90.06
C ILE A 344 -42.28 -80.50 -91.21
N ASN A 345 -42.77 -81.24 -92.21
CA ASN A 345 -43.55 -80.66 -93.31
C ASN A 345 -44.89 -80.07 -92.83
N GLN A 346 -45.56 -80.69 -91.86
CA GLN A 346 -46.78 -80.14 -91.25
C GLN A 346 -46.52 -78.86 -90.45
N ILE A 347 -45.41 -78.78 -89.70
CA ILE A 347 -45.02 -77.56 -89.00
C ILE A 347 -44.78 -76.43 -90.01
N GLN A 348 -44.06 -76.70 -91.12
CA GLN A 348 -43.82 -75.68 -92.13
C GLN A 348 -45.12 -75.20 -92.80
N GLN A 349 -46.02 -76.12 -93.13
CA GLN A 349 -47.35 -75.77 -93.67
C GLN A 349 -48.18 -74.92 -92.70
N LEU A 350 -48.14 -75.23 -91.40
CA LEU A 350 -48.84 -74.45 -90.37
C LEU A 350 -48.18 -73.07 -90.12
N GLU A 351 -46.89 -72.92 -90.39
CA GLU A 351 -46.21 -71.61 -90.37
C GLU A 351 -46.60 -70.77 -91.60
N ASP A 352 -46.63 -71.35 -92.79
CA ASP A 352 -47.08 -70.68 -94.03
C ASP A 352 -48.56 -70.25 -93.92
N GLU A 353 -49.44 -71.13 -93.41
CA GLU A 353 -50.85 -70.81 -93.14
C GLU A 353 -51.00 -69.69 -92.10
N LYS A 354 -50.17 -69.67 -91.06
CA LYS A 354 -50.14 -68.63 -90.02
C LYS A 354 -49.69 -67.28 -90.58
N GLU A 355 -48.69 -67.23 -91.48
CA GLU A 355 -48.30 -65.98 -92.14
C GLU A 355 -49.40 -65.48 -93.09
N ALA A 356 -50.01 -66.37 -93.88
CA ALA A 356 -51.15 -66.03 -94.73
C ALA A 356 -52.33 -65.49 -93.91
N LEU A 357 -52.69 -66.15 -92.80
CA LEU A 357 -53.73 -65.69 -91.88
C LEU A 357 -53.38 -64.32 -91.28
N LYS A 358 -52.13 -64.08 -90.87
CA LYS A 358 -51.66 -62.77 -90.37
C LYS A 358 -51.85 -61.67 -91.41
N ILE A 359 -51.49 -61.91 -92.67
CA ILE A 359 -51.69 -60.95 -93.77
C ILE A 359 -53.19 -60.67 -93.99
N THR A 360 -54.06 -61.70 -93.92
CA THR A 360 -55.52 -61.47 -94.02
C THR A 360 -56.09 -60.73 -92.81
N ALA A 361 -55.54 -60.93 -91.60
CA ALA A 361 -55.94 -60.20 -90.40
C ALA A 361 -55.55 -58.72 -90.47
N GLU A 362 -54.33 -58.41 -90.95
CA GLU A 362 -53.88 -57.04 -91.20
C GLU A 362 -54.76 -56.33 -92.24
N LEU A 363 -55.11 -57.01 -93.35
CA LEU A 363 -56.01 -56.50 -94.37
C LEU A 363 -57.45 -56.28 -93.84
N LEU A 364 -57.95 -57.21 -93.01
CA LEU A 364 -59.24 -57.05 -92.33
C LEU A 364 -59.20 -55.91 -91.31
N GLN A 365 -58.09 -55.67 -90.62
CA GLN A 365 -57.95 -54.58 -89.68
C GLN A 365 -57.93 -53.21 -90.38
N VAL A 366 -57.31 -53.08 -91.56
CA VAL A 366 -57.45 -51.90 -92.43
C VAL A 366 -58.92 -51.71 -92.85
N ARG A 367 -59.63 -52.80 -93.20
CA ARG A 367 -61.05 -52.73 -93.55
C ARG A 367 -61.93 -52.31 -92.38
N VAL A 368 -61.67 -52.82 -91.17
CA VAL A 368 -62.37 -52.44 -89.94
C VAL A 368 -62.09 -50.98 -89.57
N ALA A 369 -60.86 -50.49 -89.74
CA ALA A 369 -60.54 -49.06 -89.57
C ALA A 369 -61.38 -48.19 -90.53
N SER A 370 -61.42 -48.53 -91.83
CA SER A 370 -62.22 -47.78 -92.81
C SER A 370 -63.73 -47.81 -92.53
N LEU A 371 -64.24 -48.89 -91.92
CA LEU A 371 -65.64 -48.95 -91.46
C LEU A 371 -65.85 -48.13 -90.18
N GLY A 372 -64.86 -48.05 -89.30
CA GLY A 372 -64.84 -47.17 -88.13
C GLY A 372 -64.90 -45.69 -88.52
N ASP A 373 -64.13 -45.27 -89.52
CA ASP A 373 -64.17 -43.90 -90.06
C ASP A 373 -65.54 -43.56 -90.65
N ILE A 374 -66.15 -44.51 -91.40
CA ILE A 374 -67.51 -44.36 -91.95
C ILE A 374 -68.56 -44.28 -90.83
N LEU A 375 -68.41 -45.09 -89.78
CA LEU A 375 -69.29 -45.03 -88.59
C LEU A 375 -69.14 -43.71 -87.84
N ALA A 376 -67.92 -43.20 -87.65
CA ALA A 376 -67.69 -41.90 -87.01
C ALA A 376 -68.36 -40.75 -87.80
N VAL A 377 -68.30 -40.77 -89.14
CA VAL A 377 -69.06 -39.83 -89.97
C VAL A 377 -70.58 -40.00 -89.75
N GLN A 378 -71.10 -41.22 -89.71
CA GLN A 378 -72.52 -41.48 -89.43
C GLN A 378 -72.95 -41.02 -88.02
N GLU A 379 -72.11 -41.19 -87.00
CA GLU A 379 -72.38 -40.72 -85.64
C GLU A 379 -72.44 -39.17 -85.56
N THR A 380 -71.57 -38.46 -86.31
CA THR A 380 -71.66 -36.98 -86.40
C THR A 380 -72.88 -36.47 -87.18
N GLU A 381 -73.46 -37.28 -88.06
CA GLU A 381 -74.75 -37.00 -88.71
C GLU A 381 -75.94 -37.32 -87.78
N LEU A 382 -75.90 -38.44 -87.06
CA LEU A 382 -76.92 -38.83 -86.08
C LEU A 382 -77.02 -37.85 -84.91
N GLY A 383 -75.90 -37.25 -84.49
CA GLY A 383 -75.85 -36.17 -83.49
C GLY A 383 -76.68 -34.93 -83.82
N LYS A 384 -77.19 -34.79 -85.05
CA LYS A 384 -78.06 -33.68 -85.50
C LYS A 384 -79.56 -34.01 -85.44
N LYS A 385 -79.97 -35.22 -85.03
CA LYS A 385 -81.39 -35.65 -85.00
C LYS A 385 -81.78 -36.53 -83.81
N VAL A 386 -81.75 -35.96 -82.60
CA VAL A 386 -82.52 -36.51 -81.47
C VAL A 386 -83.25 -35.38 -80.74
N HIS A 387 -84.58 -35.37 -80.83
CA HIS A 387 -85.45 -34.57 -79.96
C HIS A 387 -86.75 -35.33 -79.68
N LEU A 388 -87.22 -35.25 -78.44
CA LEU A 388 -88.46 -35.81 -77.88
C LEU A 388 -88.53 -37.33 -77.61
N GLN A 389 -88.41 -37.62 -76.30
CA GLN A 389 -89.30 -38.45 -75.47
C GLN A 389 -89.09 -39.98 -75.36
N ASP A 390 -88.60 -40.35 -74.17
CA ASP A 390 -88.98 -41.54 -73.38
C ASP A 390 -90.51 -41.67 -73.30
N PRO A 391 -91.10 -42.88 -73.43
CA PRO A 391 -91.18 -43.77 -72.27
C PRO A 391 -90.87 -45.25 -72.59
N LEU A 392 -89.99 -45.88 -71.79
CA LEU A 392 -90.27 -47.09 -70.97
C LEU A 392 -88.99 -47.78 -70.47
N GLN A 393 -89.06 -48.37 -69.28
CA GLN A 393 -87.94 -49.05 -68.62
C GLN A 393 -87.52 -50.34 -69.36
N SER A 394 -86.21 -50.49 -69.57
CA SER A 394 -85.58 -51.74 -70.04
C SER A 394 -84.16 -51.89 -69.48
N GLU A 395 -83.62 -53.11 -69.50
CA GLU A 395 -82.44 -53.52 -68.71
C GLU A 395 -81.16 -52.72 -68.95
N SER A 396 -81.05 -52.06 -70.11
CA SER A 396 -79.91 -51.19 -70.44
C SER A 396 -79.72 -50.08 -69.39
N SER A 397 -80.82 -49.49 -68.89
CA SER A 397 -80.77 -48.43 -67.88
C SER A 397 -80.18 -48.91 -66.55
N GLN A 398 -80.55 -50.11 -66.09
CA GLN A 398 -79.96 -50.71 -64.88
C GLN A 398 -78.47 -51.03 -65.08
N LYS A 399 -78.08 -51.60 -66.23
CA LYS A 399 -76.67 -51.89 -66.54
C LYS A 399 -75.82 -50.61 -66.59
N VAL A 400 -76.34 -49.52 -67.15
CA VAL A 400 -75.71 -48.19 -67.14
C VAL A 400 -75.63 -47.64 -65.71
N GLN A 401 -76.68 -47.74 -64.89
CA GLN A 401 -76.61 -47.32 -63.48
C GLN A 401 -75.60 -48.14 -62.68
N CYS A 402 -75.52 -49.46 -62.84
CA CYS A 402 -74.52 -50.29 -62.17
C CYS A 402 -73.08 -49.88 -62.55
N LEU A 403 -72.81 -49.59 -63.83
CA LEU A 403 -71.52 -49.05 -64.26
C LEU A 403 -71.25 -47.65 -63.69
N LEU A 404 -72.26 -46.79 -63.64
CA LEU A 404 -72.15 -45.45 -63.06
C LEU A 404 -71.87 -45.49 -61.55
N THR A 405 -72.51 -46.40 -60.80
CA THR A 405 -72.23 -46.64 -59.38
C THR A 405 -70.82 -47.18 -59.18
N ARG A 406 -70.40 -48.19 -59.95
CA ARG A 406 -69.03 -48.75 -59.86
C ARG A 406 -67.94 -47.75 -60.28
N TRP A 407 -68.24 -46.84 -61.20
CA TRP A 407 -67.38 -45.70 -61.53
C TRP A 407 -67.32 -44.69 -60.37
N ARG A 408 -68.47 -44.31 -59.78
CA ARG A 408 -68.53 -43.45 -58.59
C ARG A 408 -67.76 -44.05 -57.41
N GLU A 409 -67.91 -45.34 -57.13
CA GLU A 409 -67.14 -46.09 -56.13
C GLU A 409 -65.64 -45.99 -56.37
N LYS A 410 -65.18 -46.19 -57.62
CA LYS A 410 -63.75 -46.12 -57.96
C LYS A 410 -63.20 -44.70 -57.92
N VAL A 411 -63.97 -43.71 -58.36
CA VAL A 411 -63.62 -42.28 -58.25
C VAL A 411 -63.56 -41.87 -56.78
N PHE A 412 -64.53 -42.25 -55.95
CA PHE A 412 -64.52 -41.99 -54.51
C PHE A 412 -63.34 -42.67 -53.82
N SER A 413 -63.04 -43.92 -54.16
CA SER A 413 -61.87 -44.64 -53.65
C SER A 413 -60.56 -43.93 -53.99
N LEU A 414 -60.42 -43.39 -55.21
CA LEU A 414 -59.25 -42.61 -55.64
C LEU A 414 -59.20 -41.23 -54.97
N LEU A 415 -60.34 -40.58 -54.73
CA LEU A 415 -60.44 -39.32 -53.99
C LEU A 415 -60.03 -39.50 -52.52
N VAL A 416 -60.50 -40.56 -51.86
CA VAL A 416 -60.10 -40.92 -50.49
C VAL A 416 -58.62 -41.29 -50.45
N GLN A 417 -58.11 -42.05 -51.42
CA GLN A 417 -56.68 -42.36 -51.52
C GLN A 417 -55.84 -41.09 -51.67
N LEU A 418 -56.19 -40.21 -52.61
CA LEU A 418 -55.50 -38.93 -52.82
C LEU A 418 -55.55 -38.05 -51.57
N LYS A 419 -56.71 -37.93 -50.91
CA LYS A 419 -56.84 -37.15 -49.68
C LYS A 419 -56.06 -37.76 -48.50
N SER A 420 -55.97 -39.08 -48.40
CA SER A 420 -55.11 -39.74 -47.40
C SER A 420 -53.62 -39.46 -47.65
N GLN A 421 -53.20 -39.39 -48.92
CA GLN A 421 -51.83 -39.02 -49.31
C GLN A 421 -51.56 -37.54 -49.07
N GLU A 422 -52.47 -36.63 -49.44
CA GLU A 422 -52.39 -35.20 -49.13
C GLU A 422 -52.27 -34.95 -47.62
N LEU A 423 -53.08 -35.63 -46.80
CA LEU A 423 -53.01 -35.52 -45.34
C LEU A 423 -51.68 -36.05 -44.81
N SER A 424 -51.24 -37.24 -45.25
CA SER A 424 -49.95 -37.82 -44.86
C SER A 424 -48.76 -36.93 -45.25
N HIS A 425 -48.78 -36.33 -46.45
CA HIS A 425 -47.79 -35.35 -46.86
C HIS A 425 -47.85 -34.07 -46.02
N ARG A 426 -49.04 -33.52 -45.75
CA ARG A 426 -49.20 -32.31 -44.93
C ARG A 426 -48.77 -32.51 -43.48
N ASP A 427 -48.95 -33.70 -42.93
CA ASP A 427 -48.48 -34.01 -41.58
C ASP A 427 -46.96 -34.33 -41.56
N GLY A 428 -46.41 -34.84 -42.67
CA GLY A 428 -44.97 -34.89 -42.92
C GLY A 428 -44.32 -33.52 -43.06
N THR A 429 -44.92 -32.56 -43.78
CA THR A 429 -44.36 -31.19 -43.86
C THR A 429 -44.38 -30.52 -42.50
N LYS A 430 -45.46 -30.62 -41.72
CA LYS A 430 -45.50 -30.12 -40.33
C LYS A 430 -44.39 -30.71 -39.45
N GLN A 431 -44.06 -32.00 -39.61
CA GLN A 431 -42.96 -32.63 -38.87
C GLN A 431 -41.60 -32.05 -39.29
N LEU A 432 -41.38 -31.82 -40.59
CA LEU A 432 -40.18 -31.15 -41.09
C LEU A 432 -40.11 -29.69 -40.67
N GLU A 433 -41.22 -28.94 -40.73
CA GLU A 433 -41.34 -27.54 -40.28
C GLU A 433 -41.01 -27.41 -38.78
N LYS A 434 -41.51 -28.32 -37.94
CA LYS A 434 -41.11 -28.40 -36.52
C LYS A 434 -39.62 -28.68 -36.38
N ARG A 435 -39.10 -29.67 -37.11
CA ARG A 435 -37.70 -30.07 -36.99
C ARG A 435 -36.73 -29.01 -37.51
N VAL A 436 -37.14 -28.19 -38.48
CA VAL A 436 -36.41 -27.00 -38.94
C VAL A 436 -36.37 -25.96 -37.82
N LYS A 437 -37.50 -25.62 -37.20
CA LYS A 437 -37.55 -24.67 -36.07
C LYS A 437 -36.72 -25.12 -34.87
N GLU A 438 -36.80 -26.40 -34.49
CA GLU A 438 -35.94 -26.98 -33.45
C GLU A 438 -34.44 -26.82 -33.75
N LEU A 439 -34.04 -26.84 -35.03
CA LEU A 439 -32.66 -26.65 -35.46
C LEU A 439 -32.28 -25.17 -35.60
N GLU A 440 -33.21 -24.30 -35.99
CA GLU A 440 -33.06 -22.84 -35.99
C GLU A 440 -32.84 -22.34 -34.55
N GLU A 441 -33.67 -22.76 -33.60
CA GLU A 441 -33.52 -22.49 -32.16
C GLU A 441 -32.18 -23.05 -31.61
N GLU A 442 -31.76 -24.26 -32.02
CA GLU A 442 -30.47 -24.83 -31.60
C GLU A 442 -29.27 -24.08 -32.22
N VAL A 443 -29.41 -23.47 -33.40
CA VAL A 443 -28.39 -22.62 -34.03
C VAL A 443 -28.34 -21.25 -33.34
N GLU A 444 -29.47 -20.57 -33.14
CA GLU A 444 -29.52 -19.28 -32.43
C GLU A 444 -28.90 -19.39 -31.03
N PHE A 445 -29.23 -20.46 -30.27
CA PHE A 445 -28.63 -20.71 -28.96
C PHE A 445 -27.11 -20.92 -29.03
N LYS A 446 -26.61 -21.61 -30.07
CA LYS A 446 -25.15 -21.79 -30.28
C LYS A 446 -24.46 -20.49 -30.69
N GLU A 447 -25.10 -19.66 -31.50
CA GLU A 447 -24.58 -18.34 -31.90
C GLU A 447 -24.53 -17.39 -30.70
N GLN A 448 -25.60 -17.29 -29.91
CA GLN A 448 -25.62 -16.52 -28.65
C GLN A 448 -24.51 -17.00 -27.70
N LYS A 449 -24.33 -18.32 -27.55
CA LYS A 449 -23.25 -18.90 -26.75
C LYS A 449 -21.86 -18.60 -27.32
N ALA A 450 -21.68 -18.60 -28.64
CA ALA A 450 -20.43 -18.23 -29.29
C ALA A 450 -20.10 -16.75 -29.06
N VAL A 451 -21.09 -15.86 -29.18
CA VAL A 451 -20.95 -14.42 -28.88
C VAL A 451 -20.56 -14.19 -27.42
N LEU A 452 -21.18 -14.89 -26.46
CA LEU A 452 -20.79 -14.80 -25.05
C LEU A 452 -19.36 -15.29 -24.79
N LEU A 453 -18.94 -16.37 -25.47
CA LEU A 453 -17.56 -16.86 -25.38
C LEU A 453 -16.54 -15.91 -26.03
N LEU A 454 -16.90 -15.23 -27.13
CA LEU A 454 -16.05 -14.21 -27.75
C LEU A 454 -15.83 -13.02 -26.81
N HIS A 455 -16.88 -12.44 -26.24
CA HIS A 455 -16.75 -11.36 -25.25
C HIS A 455 -15.90 -11.80 -24.04
N SER A 456 -16.11 -13.02 -23.54
CA SER A 456 -15.30 -13.55 -22.42
C SER A 456 -13.82 -13.74 -22.78
N LEU A 457 -13.50 -14.07 -24.04
CA LEU A 457 -12.12 -14.13 -24.54
C LEU A 457 -11.52 -12.74 -24.74
N GLU A 458 -12.32 -11.75 -25.14
CA GLU A 458 -11.91 -10.34 -25.25
C GLU A 458 -11.63 -9.73 -23.87
N ASP A 459 -12.51 -9.96 -22.88
CA ASP A 459 -12.29 -9.58 -21.47
C ASP A 459 -11.00 -10.18 -20.91
N LYS A 460 -10.79 -11.49 -21.09
CA LYS A 460 -9.57 -12.19 -20.65
C LYS A 460 -8.31 -11.71 -21.41
N THR A 461 -8.48 -11.25 -22.65
CA THR A 461 -7.41 -10.59 -23.40
C THR A 461 -7.12 -9.21 -22.83
N ALA A 462 -8.13 -8.41 -22.51
CA ALA A 462 -8.00 -7.10 -21.88
C ALA A 462 -7.32 -7.19 -20.48
N GLU A 463 -7.74 -8.15 -19.64
CA GLU A 463 -7.05 -8.49 -18.38
C GLU A 463 -5.56 -8.78 -18.60
N ALA A 464 -5.24 -9.65 -19.57
CA ALA A 464 -3.84 -9.95 -19.89
C ALA A 464 -3.07 -8.73 -20.44
N HIS A 465 -3.73 -7.77 -21.11
CA HIS A 465 -3.12 -6.49 -21.48
C HIS A 465 -2.90 -5.58 -20.27
N MET A 466 -3.85 -5.50 -19.33
CA MET A 466 -3.69 -4.75 -18.08
C MET A 466 -2.53 -5.30 -17.24
N GLU A 467 -2.42 -6.62 -17.08
CA GLU A 467 -1.30 -7.23 -16.35
C GLU A 467 0.06 -7.00 -17.04
N ARG A 468 0.11 -7.01 -18.38
CA ARG A 468 1.34 -6.61 -19.11
C ARG A 468 1.70 -5.14 -18.89
N VAL A 469 0.72 -4.24 -18.71
CA VAL A 469 0.97 -2.83 -18.40
C VAL A 469 1.44 -2.67 -16.96
N LYS A 470 0.77 -3.28 -15.97
CA LYS A 470 1.18 -3.29 -14.55
C LYS A 470 2.60 -3.84 -14.37
N ASN A 471 2.95 -4.94 -15.04
CA ASN A 471 4.30 -5.48 -14.98
C ASN A 471 5.35 -4.52 -15.58
N LYS A 472 5.00 -3.77 -16.64
CA LYS A 472 5.89 -2.73 -17.19
C LYS A 472 6.05 -1.53 -16.24
N THR A 473 4.99 -1.04 -15.61
CA THR A 473 5.10 0.09 -14.66
C THR A 473 5.92 -0.31 -13.44
N LEU A 474 5.64 -1.47 -12.84
CA LEU A 474 6.43 -2.05 -11.74
C LEU A 474 7.89 -2.27 -12.14
N GLN A 475 8.18 -2.67 -13.39
CA GLN A 475 9.55 -2.78 -13.88
C GLN A 475 10.25 -1.42 -13.99
N THR A 476 9.58 -0.37 -14.47
CA THR A 476 10.14 0.99 -14.53
C THR A 476 10.30 1.64 -13.15
N GLU A 477 9.38 1.36 -12.22
CA GLU A 477 9.48 1.80 -10.83
C GLU A 477 10.63 1.11 -10.10
N ARG A 478 10.81 -0.20 -10.31
CA ARG A 478 11.96 -0.96 -9.81
C ARG A 478 13.28 -0.43 -10.38
N LEU A 479 13.34 -0.06 -11.65
CA LEU A 479 14.53 0.55 -12.25
C LEU A 479 14.82 1.94 -11.64
N ARG A 480 13.82 2.82 -11.57
CA ARG A 480 13.94 4.15 -10.93
C ARG A 480 14.37 4.05 -9.46
N SER A 481 13.79 3.12 -8.69
CA SER A 481 14.17 2.87 -7.30
C SER A 481 15.61 2.35 -7.20
N ASN A 482 16.04 1.46 -8.10
CA ASN A 482 17.41 0.98 -8.16
C ASN A 482 18.41 2.10 -8.52
N GLU A 483 18.07 2.98 -9.47
CA GLU A 483 18.86 4.17 -9.82
C GLU A 483 18.99 5.14 -8.63
N GLN A 484 17.89 5.38 -7.90
CA GLN A 484 17.89 6.17 -6.67
C GLN A 484 18.79 5.54 -5.59
N MET A 485 18.70 4.23 -5.37
CA MET A 485 19.57 3.50 -4.44
C MET A 485 21.05 3.59 -4.83
N HIS A 486 21.39 3.44 -6.12
CA HIS A 486 22.77 3.63 -6.60
C HIS A 486 23.26 5.07 -6.40
N GLY A 487 22.40 6.08 -6.66
CA GLY A 487 22.73 7.49 -6.42
C GLY A 487 22.91 7.84 -4.94
N LEU A 488 22.14 7.21 -4.04
CA LEU A 488 22.34 7.33 -2.60
C LEU A 488 23.61 6.62 -2.12
N GLN A 489 23.89 5.42 -2.62
CA GLN A 489 25.12 4.69 -2.30
C GLN A 489 26.37 5.47 -2.76
N GLN A 490 26.38 6.01 -3.98
CA GLN A 490 27.50 6.82 -4.47
C GLN A 490 27.75 8.07 -3.61
N ARG A 491 26.68 8.71 -3.10
CA ARG A 491 26.78 9.83 -2.16
C ARG A 491 27.33 9.39 -0.80
N ALA A 492 26.90 8.24 -0.28
CA ALA A 492 27.43 7.67 0.96
C ALA A 492 28.92 7.34 0.83
N GLU A 493 29.33 6.64 -0.24
CA GLU A 493 30.73 6.33 -0.53
C GLU A 493 31.61 7.58 -0.70
N ALA A 494 31.06 8.66 -1.29
CA ALA A 494 31.74 9.95 -1.39
C ALA A 494 31.88 10.64 -0.02
N GLY A 495 30.82 10.61 0.80
CA GLY A 495 30.83 11.12 2.17
C GLY A 495 31.87 10.40 3.04
N GLU A 496 31.94 9.06 2.97
CA GLU A 496 32.98 8.29 3.66
C GLU A 496 34.39 8.63 3.19
N LYS A 497 34.60 8.87 1.88
CA LYS A 497 35.91 9.27 1.34
C LYS A 497 36.34 10.62 1.96
N ALA A 498 35.45 11.61 1.94
CA ALA A 498 35.69 12.91 2.59
C ALA A 498 35.93 12.80 4.12
N LEU A 499 35.20 11.93 4.83
CA LEU A 499 35.41 11.68 6.25
C LEU A 499 36.76 11.02 6.55
N ARG A 500 37.20 10.08 5.69
CA ARG A 500 38.54 9.46 5.79
C ARG A 500 39.66 10.48 5.52
N GLU A 501 39.52 11.30 4.48
CA GLU A 501 40.46 12.38 4.17
C GLU A 501 40.55 13.43 5.28
N LEU A 502 39.43 13.77 5.92
CA LEU A 502 39.37 14.65 7.09
C LEU A 502 40.04 14.01 8.33
N ALA A 503 39.81 12.72 8.58
CA ALA A 503 40.49 11.99 9.66
C ALA A 503 42.02 11.95 9.46
N ASP A 504 42.48 11.73 8.23
CA ASP A 504 43.90 11.80 7.87
C ASP A 504 44.46 13.23 8.01
N PHE A 505 43.69 14.27 7.69
CA PHE A 505 44.09 15.65 7.92
C PHE A 505 44.23 15.97 9.41
N VAL A 506 43.25 15.58 10.24
CA VAL A 506 43.30 15.74 11.70
C VAL A 506 44.45 14.95 12.31
N SER A 507 44.76 13.75 11.82
CA SER A 507 45.89 12.95 12.30
C SER A 507 47.25 13.61 11.99
N ARG A 508 47.42 14.15 10.77
CA ARG A 508 48.60 14.93 10.37
C ARG A 508 48.76 16.21 11.19
N LEU A 509 47.68 16.98 11.41
CA LEU A 509 47.71 18.14 12.29
C LEU A 509 48.10 17.75 13.73
N LYS A 510 47.52 16.67 14.28
CA LYS A 510 47.88 16.18 15.62
C LYS A 510 49.38 15.84 15.71
N GLN A 511 49.93 15.14 14.72
CA GLN A 511 51.37 14.83 14.67
C GLN A 511 52.23 16.11 14.61
N GLN A 512 51.83 17.10 13.81
CA GLN A 512 52.51 18.39 13.72
C GLN A 512 52.48 19.17 15.05
N TRP A 513 51.34 19.21 15.74
CA TRP A 513 51.21 19.84 17.06
C TRP A 513 52.02 19.14 18.14
N MET A 514 52.04 17.80 18.18
CA MET A 514 52.90 17.04 19.10
C MET A 514 54.39 17.35 18.87
N GLY A 515 54.85 17.35 17.61
CA GLY A 515 56.23 17.70 17.26
C GLY A 515 56.59 19.14 17.64
N GLN A 516 55.66 20.10 17.47
CA GLN A 516 55.86 21.45 17.99
C GLN A 516 55.96 21.47 19.52
N GLU A 517 55.07 20.80 20.24
CA GLU A 517 55.09 20.71 21.71
C GLU A 517 56.42 20.16 22.24
N GLU A 518 56.99 19.15 21.58
CA GLU A 518 58.33 18.61 21.87
C GLU A 518 59.44 19.66 21.65
N THR A 519 59.40 20.42 20.54
CA THR A 519 60.38 21.51 20.33
C THR A 519 60.24 22.65 21.35
N TRP A 520 59.02 23.00 21.77
CA TRP A 520 58.79 23.99 22.82
C TRP A 520 59.30 23.50 24.18
N LYS A 521 59.07 22.24 24.54
CA LYS A 521 59.63 21.60 25.75
C LYS A 521 61.16 21.59 25.74
N ALA A 522 61.78 21.30 24.60
CA ALA A 522 63.23 21.36 24.43
C ALA A 522 63.78 22.80 24.56
N ALA A 523 63.11 23.78 23.93
CA ALA A 523 63.48 25.19 24.02
C ALA A 523 63.36 25.74 25.45
N LEU A 524 62.29 25.40 26.17
CA LEU A 524 62.09 25.77 27.58
C LEU A 524 63.13 25.13 28.49
N SER A 525 63.47 23.86 28.27
CA SER A 525 64.55 23.17 28.99
C SER A 525 65.91 23.84 28.77
N ARG A 526 66.20 24.27 27.53
CA ARG A 526 67.41 25.04 27.20
C ARG A 526 67.41 26.43 27.88
N LEU A 527 66.26 27.10 27.95
CA LEU A 527 66.13 28.40 28.61
C LEU A 527 66.33 28.30 30.12
N LEU A 528 65.80 27.26 30.78
CA LEU A 528 66.09 26.97 32.19
C LEU A 528 67.59 26.70 32.42
N GLY A 529 68.23 25.93 31.52
CA GLY A 529 69.68 25.73 31.54
C GLY A 529 70.50 27.02 31.41
N LEU A 530 70.03 27.98 30.60
CA LEU A 530 70.64 29.32 30.50
C LEU A 530 70.39 30.15 31.78
N GLY A 531 69.18 30.12 32.34
CA GLY A 531 68.84 30.79 33.60
C GLY A 531 69.72 30.33 34.76
N ASN A 532 69.96 29.02 34.87
CA ASN A 532 70.88 28.45 35.85
C ASN A 532 72.34 28.94 35.66
N ARG A 533 72.81 29.05 34.41
CA ARG A 533 74.13 29.62 34.09
C ARG A 533 74.23 31.11 34.44
N VAL A 534 73.17 31.89 34.20
CA VAL A 534 73.11 33.30 34.57
C VAL A 534 73.11 33.46 36.10
N SER A 535 72.28 32.70 36.83
CA SER A 535 72.28 32.73 38.31
C SER A 535 73.65 32.37 38.91
N PHE A 536 74.36 31.40 38.32
CA PHE A 536 75.73 31.08 38.71
C PHE A 536 76.72 32.21 38.38
N ALA A 537 76.58 32.88 37.24
CA ALA A 537 77.39 34.04 36.88
C ALA A 537 77.16 35.21 37.84
N THR A 538 75.91 35.54 38.16
CA THR A 538 75.55 36.57 39.17
C THR A 538 76.20 36.26 40.50
N LYS A 539 76.01 35.04 41.05
CA LYS A 539 76.65 34.63 42.32
C LYS A 539 78.18 34.76 42.32
N ARG A 540 78.83 34.55 41.17
CA ARG A 540 80.28 34.79 41.02
C ARG A 540 80.62 36.29 40.97
N VAL A 541 79.82 37.12 40.31
CA VAL A 541 79.95 38.58 40.34
C VAL A 541 79.76 39.11 41.76
N ASP A 542 78.71 38.69 42.48
CA ASP A 542 78.46 39.05 43.88
C ASP A 542 79.66 38.69 44.78
N THR A 543 80.25 37.50 44.57
CA THR A 543 81.45 37.05 45.28
C THR A 543 82.66 37.93 44.96
N ILE A 544 82.88 38.28 43.69
CA ILE A 544 83.96 39.17 43.26
C ILE A 544 83.76 40.59 43.81
N GLN A 545 82.54 41.11 43.81
CA GLN A 545 82.18 42.39 44.40
C GLN A 545 82.47 42.39 45.91
N GLY A 546 82.07 41.35 46.64
CA GLY A 546 82.39 41.20 48.06
C GLY A 546 83.90 41.16 48.34
N LEU A 547 84.69 40.51 47.48
CA LEU A 547 86.15 40.51 47.57
C LEU A 547 86.76 41.88 47.23
N LEU A 548 86.23 42.60 46.23
CA LEU A 548 86.66 43.96 45.88
C LEU A 548 86.34 44.96 46.99
N CYS A 549 85.14 44.93 47.58
CA CYS A 549 84.78 45.75 48.72
C CYS A 549 85.72 45.52 49.92
N ARG A 550 86.10 44.25 50.20
CA ARG A 550 87.11 43.92 51.21
C ARG A 550 88.50 44.46 50.84
N LYS A 551 88.93 44.33 49.58
CA LYS A 551 90.21 44.88 49.12
C LYS A 551 90.26 46.41 49.23
N VAL A 552 89.16 47.10 48.91
CA VAL A 552 89.04 48.57 49.06
C VAL A 552 89.04 48.97 50.54
N ALA A 553 88.34 48.25 51.41
CA ALA A 553 88.37 48.51 52.86
C ALA A 553 89.79 48.30 53.45
N LEU A 554 90.50 47.23 53.05
CA LEU A 554 91.90 47.02 53.43
C LEU A 554 92.83 48.09 52.86
N ALA A 555 92.60 48.57 51.64
CA ALA A 555 93.38 49.66 51.06
C ALA A 555 93.16 50.98 51.81
N LYS A 556 91.94 51.27 52.27
CA LYS A 556 91.64 52.43 53.13
C LYS A 556 92.32 52.30 54.49
N LEU A 557 92.22 51.15 55.16
CA LEU A 557 92.93 50.90 56.42
C LEU A 557 94.46 51.04 56.27
N GLN A 558 95.03 50.56 55.15
CA GLN A 558 96.46 50.76 54.83
C GLN A 558 96.81 52.20 54.47
N GLN A 559 95.84 53.02 54.05
CA GLN A 559 96.02 54.45 53.80
C GLN A 559 95.92 55.23 55.11
N GLU A 560 95.03 54.83 56.03
CA GLU A 560 94.90 55.34 57.39
C GLU A 560 96.13 54.99 58.25
N GLU A 561 96.65 53.75 58.18
CA GLU A 561 97.93 53.37 58.81
C GLU A 561 99.11 54.21 58.28
N LYS A 562 99.13 54.51 56.97
CA LYS A 562 100.16 55.38 56.37
C LYS A 562 99.98 56.86 56.74
N LEU A 563 98.77 57.32 57.01
CA LEU A 563 98.52 58.68 57.50
C LEU A 563 98.98 58.87 58.97
N CYS A 564 99.27 57.79 59.70
CA CYS A 564 99.90 57.87 61.02
C CYS A 564 101.43 57.95 61.01
N VAL A 565 102.11 57.85 59.85
CA VAL A 565 103.58 57.96 59.76
C VAL A 565 104.02 58.77 58.54
N ALA A 566 104.77 59.84 58.80
CA ALA A 566 105.29 60.83 57.85
C ALA A 566 104.23 61.77 57.22
N GLY A 567 104.08 62.95 57.83
CA GLY A 567 103.53 64.12 57.15
C GLY A 567 104.66 64.97 56.55
N THR A 568 104.47 65.38 55.30
CA THR A 568 105.09 66.55 54.64
C THR A 568 104.20 66.94 53.46
N ASP A 569 103.86 68.21 53.33
CA ASP A 569 102.95 68.71 52.31
C ASP A 569 103.55 68.65 50.91
N GLN A 570 102.74 68.25 49.92
CA GLN A 570 102.99 68.51 48.51
C GLN A 570 101.67 68.53 47.73
N GLU A 571 101.06 69.71 47.63
CA GLU A 571 99.96 69.96 46.69
C GLU A 571 100.50 69.88 45.26
N ILE A 572 100.25 68.77 44.57
CA ILE A 572 100.50 68.68 43.13
C ILE A 572 99.31 69.34 42.42
N GLN A 573 99.42 70.65 42.18
CA GLN A 573 98.56 71.32 41.20
C GLN A 573 98.99 70.86 39.79
N PRO A 574 98.08 70.36 38.94
CA PRO A 574 98.41 70.01 37.55
C PRO A 574 98.74 71.27 36.74
N SER A 575 99.56 71.14 35.69
CA SER A 575 99.93 72.28 34.86
C SER A 575 98.71 72.83 34.10
N TYR A 576 98.73 74.14 33.83
CA TYR A 576 97.78 74.76 32.91
C TYR A 576 97.84 74.10 31.52
N GLU A 577 99.02 73.63 31.12
CA GLU A 577 99.24 72.93 29.84
C GLU A 577 98.59 71.53 29.82
N ASP A 578 98.60 70.80 30.95
CA ASP A 578 97.94 69.49 31.08
C ASP A 578 96.42 69.64 30.95
N LEU A 579 95.85 70.60 31.67
CA LEU A 579 94.43 70.99 31.58
C LEU A 579 94.03 71.44 30.17
N GLN A 580 94.91 72.13 29.45
CA GLN A 580 94.65 72.55 28.07
C GLN A 580 94.69 71.35 27.10
N ALA A 581 95.55 70.36 27.32
CA ALA A 581 95.57 69.11 26.56
C ALA A 581 94.34 68.24 26.82
N GLU A 582 93.94 68.06 28.08
CA GLU A 582 92.70 67.35 28.45
C GLU A 582 91.47 68.01 27.82
N LEU A 583 91.38 69.35 27.84
CA LEU A 583 90.30 70.07 27.17
C LEU A 583 90.28 69.84 25.66
N HIS A 584 91.43 69.70 24.99
CA HIS A 584 91.47 69.38 23.55
C HIS A 584 91.00 67.94 23.27
N MET A 585 91.46 66.96 24.05
CA MET A 585 90.95 65.58 23.94
C MET A 585 89.43 65.50 24.14
N LEU A 586 88.89 66.21 25.13
CA LEU A 586 87.45 66.28 25.38
C LEU A 586 86.67 67.01 24.27
N HIS A 587 87.30 67.92 23.50
CA HIS A 587 86.70 68.49 22.29
C HIS A 587 86.62 67.44 21.18
N GLU A 588 87.72 66.72 20.90
CA GLU A 588 87.75 65.67 19.87
C GLU A 588 86.78 64.52 20.19
N GLU A 589 86.72 64.06 21.44
CA GLU A 589 85.76 63.04 21.88
C GLU A 589 84.31 63.52 21.74
N ARG A 590 84.00 64.76 22.16
CA ARG A 590 82.65 65.33 22.02
C ARG A 590 82.24 65.53 20.57
N ASP A 591 83.14 65.96 19.70
CA ASP A 591 82.86 66.15 18.28
C ASP A 591 82.72 64.80 17.56
N ARG A 592 83.53 63.80 17.92
CA ARG A 592 83.38 62.40 17.48
C ARG A 592 82.04 61.80 17.91
N LEU A 593 81.68 61.89 19.20
CA LEU A 593 80.39 61.43 19.72
C LEU A 593 79.23 62.17 19.03
N SER A 594 79.40 63.45 18.69
CA SER A 594 78.41 64.22 17.92
C SER A 594 78.23 63.72 16.48
N VAL A 595 79.27 63.13 15.86
CA VAL A 595 79.16 62.46 14.55
C VAL A 595 78.54 61.07 14.69
N GLU A 596 78.97 60.28 15.67
CA GLU A 596 78.42 58.94 15.95
C GLU A 596 76.92 59.00 16.32
N LEU A 597 76.49 60.01 17.09
CA LEU A 597 75.08 60.30 17.37
C LEU A 597 74.29 60.69 16.11
N LYS A 598 74.81 61.59 15.26
CA LYS A 598 74.15 61.97 13.99
C LYS A 598 73.96 60.78 13.06
N TYR A 599 74.98 59.93 12.94
CA TYR A 599 74.89 58.67 12.17
C TYR A 599 73.88 57.70 12.78
N GLY A 600 73.86 57.56 14.12
CA GLY A 600 72.88 56.77 14.85
C GLY A 600 71.43 57.22 14.58
N THR A 601 71.17 58.53 14.67
CA THR A 601 69.86 59.12 14.35
C THR A 601 69.45 58.82 12.91
N GLN A 602 70.32 59.07 11.92
CA GLN A 602 70.02 58.80 10.51
C GLN A 602 69.76 57.31 10.23
N LEU A 603 70.47 56.40 10.90
CA LEU A 603 70.25 54.96 10.80
C LEU A 603 68.91 54.54 11.42
N ILE A 604 68.53 55.14 12.56
CA ILE A 604 67.23 54.94 13.19
C ILE A 604 66.10 55.48 12.29
N GLU A 605 66.23 56.70 11.77
CA GLU A 605 65.27 57.31 10.84
C GLU A 605 65.06 56.44 9.60
N LYS A 606 66.15 55.95 8.98
CA LYS A 606 66.07 55.01 7.86
C LYS A 606 65.37 53.71 8.24
N LYS A 607 65.65 53.14 9.42
CA LYS A 607 65.00 51.90 9.87
C LYS A 607 63.53 52.09 10.26
N VAL A 608 63.15 53.28 10.73
CA VAL A 608 61.75 53.67 10.93
C VAL A 608 61.03 53.86 9.60
N ALA A 609 61.66 54.48 8.60
CA ALA A 609 61.11 54.60 7.25
C ALA A 609 60.90 53.23 6.59
N GLU A 610 61.93 52.37 6.58
CA GLU A 610 61.82 50.98 6.10
C GLU A 610 60.74 50.16 6.83
N ALA A 611 60.47 50.45 8.12
CA ALA A 611 59.42 49.79 8.87
C ALA A 611 58.01 50.33 8.52
N ARG A 612 57.88 51.64 8.28
CA ARG A 612 56.63 52.27 7.81
C ARG A 612 56.26 51.78 6.41
N GLU A 613 57.18 51.80 5.46
CA GLU A 613 56.95 51.31 4.08
C GLU A 613 56.48 49.85 4.07
N ARG A 614 57.09 48.98 4.89
CA ARG A 614 56.64 47.58 5.05
C ARG A 614 55.22 47.52 5.59
N ALA A 615 54.95 48.19 6.71
CA ALA A 615 53.63 48.21 7.34
C ALA A 615 52.55 48.81 6.42
N GLU A 616 52.86 49.84 5.64
CA GLU A 616 51.97 50.43 4.64
C GLU A 616 51.70 49.46 3.48
N SER A 617 52.72 48.73 3.00
CA SER A 617 52.54 47.68 1.99
C SER A 617 51.73 46.48 2.50
N ASP A 618 51.86 46.13 3.78
CA ASP A 618 51.08 45.04 4.39
C ASP A 618 49.64 45.51 4.64
N LEU A 619 49.43 46.77 5.04
CA LEU A 619 48.10 47.38 5.10
C LEU A 619 47.44 47.53 3.71
N SER A 620 48.19 47.72 2.61
CA SER A 620 47.59 47.72 1.26
C SER A 620 47.11 46.32 0.89
N LYS A 621 47.96 45.29 1.02
CA LYS A 621 47.60 43.87 0.80
C LYS A 621 46.39 43.45 1.65
N MET A 622 46.35 43.85 2.92
CA MET A 622 45.21 43.56 3.79
C MET A 622 43.93 44.29 3.33
N ARG A 623 44.00 45.51 2.81
CA ARG A 623 42.84 46.19 2.20
C ARG A 623 42.39 45.51 0.90
N GLU A 624 43.33 45.15 0.03
CA GLU A 624 43.07 44.43 -1.24
C GLU A 624 42.37 43.09 -0.97
N THR A 625 42.87 42.31 -0.01
CA THR A 625 42.21 41.05 0.39
C THR A 625 40.84 41.28 1.01
N LEU A 626 40.68 42.26 1.90
CA LEU A 626 39.37 42.62 2.47
C LEU A 626 38.36 43.05 1.38
N GLN A 627 38.77 43.85 0.40
CA GLN A 627 37.92 44.24 -0.72
C GLN A 627 37.50 43.01 -1.54
N SER A 628 38.43 42.12 -1.90
CA SER A 628 38.09 40.89 -2.63
C SER A 628 37.15 39.96 -1.86
N LEU A 629 37.24 39.96 -0.52
CA LEU A 629 36.32 39.23 0.36
C LEU A 629 34.95 39.91 0.46
N GLN A 630 34.87 41.24 0.39
CA GLN A 630 33.62 41.98 0.29
C GLN A 630 32.93 41.75 -1.06
N GLU A 631 33.64 41.86 -2.18
CA GLU A 631 33.13 41.59 -3.53
C GLU A 631 32.61 40.15 -3.67
N THR A 632 33.33 39.15 -3.11
CA THR A 632 32.86 37.76 -3.09
C THR A 632 31.75 37.47 -2.07
N LEU A 633 31.57 38.32 -1.06
CA LEU A 633 30.41 38.27 -0.15
C LEU A 633 29.17 38.84 -0.84
N GLU A 634 29.27 40.00 -1.47
CA GLU A 634 28.20 40.65 -2.23
C GLU A 634 27.73 39.76 -3.39
N ALA A 635 28.65 39.19 -4.17
CA ALA A 635 28.29 38.23 -5.22
C ALA A 635 27.52 37.00 -4.68
N LYS A 636 27.89 36.52 -3.47
CA LYS A 636 27.15 35.42 -2.81
C LYS A 636 25.77 35.86 -2.32
N THR A 637 25.62 37.06 -1.76
CA THR A 637 24.30 37.51 -1.28
C THR A 637 23.32 37.75 -2.43
N VAL A 638 23.79 38.16 -3.61
CA VAL A 638 22.96 38.22 -4.82
C VAL A 638 22.47 36.82 -5.23
N VAL A 639 23.38 35.84 -5.35
CA VAL A 639 23.01 34.45 -5.68
C VAL A 639 22.08 33.84 -4.62
N GLU A 640 22.28 34.17 -3.33
CA GLU A 640 21.41 33.74 -2.23
C GLU A 640 19.99 34.36 -2.33
N GLN A 641 19.88 35.61 -2.82
CA GLN A 641 18.59 36.26 -3.10
C GLN A 641 17.90 35.66 -4.32
N GLU A 642 18.63 35.39 -5.41
CA GLU A 642 18.10 34.70 -6.60
C GLU A 642 17.57 33.30 -6.25
N LEU A 643 18.31 32.53 -5.45
CA LEU A 643 17.88 31.21 -4.98
C LEU A 643 16.66 31.28 -4.06
N ARG A 644 16.56 32.30 -3.18
CA ARG A 644 15.33 32.53 -2.40
C ARG A 644 14.13 32.82 -3.29
N GLN A 645 14.27 33.68 -4.29
CA GLN A 645 13.18 34.00 -5.23
C GLN A 645 12.75 32.78 -6.05
N GLN A 646 13.70 31.91 -6.44
CA GLN A 646 13.40 30.64 -7.10
C GLN A 646 12.65 29.67 -6.17
N LEU A 647 13.08 29.54 -4.91
CA LEU A 647 12.40 28.71 -3.91
C LEU A 647 10.96 29.20 -3.69
N GLU A 648 10.77 30.49 -3.40
CA GLU A 648 9.43 31.10 -3.26
C GLU A 648 8.54 30.87 -4.49
N ALA A 649 9.11 30.93 -5.71
CA ALA A 649 8.35 30.67 -6.93
C ALA A 649 7.94 29.19 -7.04
N THR A 650 8.81 28.25 -6.67
CA THR A 650 8.46 26.82 -6.63
C THR A 650 7.48 26.47 -5.52
N GLU A 651 7.56 27.12 -4.36
CA GLU A 651 6.60 26.98 -3.27
C GLU A 651 5.20 27.45 -3.69
N LYS A 652 5.11 28.61 -4.34
CA LYS A 652 3.83 29.13 -4.89
C LYS A 652 3.26 28.22 -5.99
N GLN A 653 4.10 27.57 -6.81
CA GLN A 653 3.67 26.56 -7.79
C GLN A 653 3.21 25.25 -7.14
N LEU A 654 3.86 24.81 -6.05
CA LEU A 654 3.42 23.67 -5.25
C LEU A 654 2.09 23.99 -4.54
N GLU A 655 1.91 25.21 -4.06
CA GLU A 655 0.64 25.66 -3.46
C GLU A 655 -0.50 25.71 -4.50
N THR A 656 -0.29 26.24 -5.70
CA THR A 656 -1.34 26.25 -6.74
C THR A 656 -1.71 24.84 -7.19
N THR A 657 -0.72 23.98 -7.46
CA THR A 657 -0.97 22.59 -7.87
C THR A 657 -1.58 21.73 -6.76
N SER A 658 -1.21 21.95 -5.50
CA SER A 658 -1.86 21.33 -4.34
C SER A 658 -3.34 21.77 -4.21
N ASN A 659 -3.62 23.06 -4.38
CA ASN A 659 -4.99 23.58 -4.39
C ASN A 659 -5.83 23.05 -5.57
N GLU A 660 -5.23 22.88 -6.75
CA GLU A 660 -5.87 22.25 -7.91
C GLU A 660 -6.15 20.76 -7.67
N LEU A 661 -5.18 20.03 -7.10
CA LEU A 661 -5.36 18.64 -6.70
C LEU A 661 -6.49 18.50 -5.69
N HIS A 662 -6.53 19.34 -4.65
CA HIS A 662 -7.59 19.32 -3.63
C HIS A 662 -8.99 19.62 -4.23
N ARG A 663 -9.11 20.59 -5.15
CA ARG A 663 -10.36 20.84 -5.90
C ARG A 663 -10.76 19.64 -6.75
N SER A 664 -9.80 18.98 -7.42
CA SER A 664 -10.08 17.79 -8.23
C SER A 664 -10.51 16.59 -7.40
N ALA A 665 -9.94 16.42 -6.20
CA ALA A 665 -10.35 15.41 -5.24
C ALA A 665 -11.77 15.66 -4.73
N GLY A 666 -12.09 16.89 -4.32
CA GLY A 666 -13.44 17.27 -3.91
C GLY A 666 -14.49 17.04 -5.01
N ALA A 667 -14.17 17.37 -6.27
CA ALA A 667 -15.04 17.09 -7.41
C ALA A 667 -15.21 15.58 -7.66
N ALA A 668 -14.15 14.79 -7.51
CA ALA A 668 -14.21 13.33 -7.60
C ALA A 668 -15.05 12.70 -6.47
N ASP A 669 -15.01 13.28 -5.26
CA ASP A 669 -15.83 12.83 -4.13
C ASP A 669 -17.31 13.23 -4.28
N SER A 670 -17.61 14.40 -4.85
CA SER A 670 -18.99 14.74 -5.28
C SER A 670 -19.52 13.72 -6.30
N LEU A 671 -18.74 13.40 -7.34
CA LEU A 671 -19.13 12.39 -8.34
C LEU A 671 -19.29 10.98 -7.72
N ARG A 672 -18.47 10.62 -6.73
CA ARG A 672 -18.65 9.35 -5.98
C ARG A 672 -19.97 9.36 -5.18
N GLN A 673 -20.34 10.48 -4.57
CA GLN A 673 -21.61 10.63 -3.85
C GLN A 673 -22.81 10.57 -4.80
N GLU A 674 -22.76 11.25 -5.95
CA GLU A 674 -23.80 11.18 -6.99
C GLU A 674 -23.97 9.73 -7.52
N VAL A 675 -22.87 9.04 -7.84
CA VAL A 675 -22.90 7.63 -8.26
C VAL A 675 -23.44 6.71 -7.17
N ALA A 676 -23.15 6.97 -5.89
CA ALA A 676 -23.70 6.21 -4.77
C ALA A 676 -25.21 6.46 -4.57
N GLN A 677 -25.66 7.71 -4.73
CA GLN A 677 -27.09 8.07 -4.68
C GLN A 677 -27.86 7.38 -5.80
N LEU A 678 -27.39 7.49 -7.05
CA LEU A 678 -27.99 6.84 -8.22
C LEU A 678 -28.02 5.31 -8.07
N ARG A 679 -26.95 4.68 -7.57
CA ARG A 679 -26.95 3.23 -7.25
C ARG A 679 -28.04 2.88 -6.25
N GLY A 680 -28.14 3.63 -5.15
CA GLY A 680 -29.19 3.43 -4.15
C GLY A 680 -30.60 3.70 -4.66
N GLU A 681 -30.77 4.51 -5.71
CA GLU A 681 -32.05 4.72 -6.41
C GLU A 681 -32.40 3.53 -7.31
N TYR A 682 -31.45 3.05 -8.12
CA TYR A 682 -31.64 1.85 -8.95
C TYR A 682 -31.88 0.60 -8.11
N GLU A 683 -31.16 0.43 -7.00
CA GLU A 683 -31.36 -0.68 -6.06
C GLU A 683 -32.75 -0.64 -5.42
N ARG A 684 -33.24 0.54 -5.01
CA ARG A 684 -34.62 0.72 -4.52
C ARG A 684 -35.67 0.40 -5.59
N ALA A 685 -35.54 0.97 -6.79
CA ALA A 685 -36.48 0.74 -7.89
C ALA A 685 -36.51 -0.74 -8.33
N LEU A 686 -35.36 -1.42 -8.31
CA LEU A 686 -35.28 -2.86 -8.56
C LEU A 686 -35.97 -3.66 -7.44
N GLN A 687 -35.70 -3.32 -6.18
CA GLN A 687 -36.32 -3.99 -5.03
C GLN A 687 -37.84 -3.82 -5.02
N GLU A 688 -38.35 -2.61 -5.32
CA GLU A 688 -39.78 -2.33 -5.50
C GLU A 688 -40.37 -3.24 -6.59
N LYS A 689 -39.75 -3.30 -7.78
CA LYS A 689 -40.21 -4.17 -8.89
C LYS A 689 -40.16 -5.66 -8.55
N VAL A 690 -39.15 -6.12 -7.81
CA VAL A 690 -39.10 -7.49 -7.29
C VAL A 690 -40.28 -7.73 -6.34
N THR A 691 -40.52 -6.85 -5.36
CA THR A 691 -41.65 -7.03 -4.43
C THR A 691 -43.02 -6.98 -5.12
N GLU A 692 -43.19 -6.17 -6.15
CA GLU A 692 -44.42 -6.09 -6.96
C GLU A 692 -44.67 -7.38 -7.76
N VAL A 693 -43.64 -7.93 -8.42
CA VAL A 693 -43.75 -9.23 -9.11
C VAL A 693 -44.00 -10.37 -8.11
N GLU A 694 -43.34 -10.37 -6.96
CA GLU A 694 -43.60 -11.37 -5.93
C GLU A 694 -45.02 -11.25 -5.33
N THR A 695 -45.57 -10.05 -5.14
CA THR A 695 -46.97 -9.91 -4.67
C THR A 695 -47.97 -10.34 -5.74
N GLN A 696 -47.71 -10.06 -7.02
CA GLN A 696 -48.54 -10.58 -8.10
C GLN A 696 -48.53 -12.11 -8.12
N LEU A 697 -47.36 -12.75 -8.11
CA LEU A 697 -47.26 -14.22 -8.09
C LEU A 697 -47.93 -14.85 -6.85
N ARG A 698 -47.85 -14.21 -5.68
CA ARG A 698 -48.59 -14.64 -4.47
C ARG A 698 -50.10 -14.53 -4.66
N ASN A 699 -50.59 -13.47 -5.31
CA ASN A 699 -52.00 -13.28 -5.61
C ASN A 699 -52.49 -14.35 -6.60
N ASP A 700 -51.79 -14.53 -7.72
CA ASP A 700 -52.09 -15.50 -8.78
C ASP A 700 -52.16 -16.93 -8.21
N LEU A 701 -51.17 -17.34 -7.40
CA LEU A 701 -51.17 -18.62 -6.70
C LEU A 701 -52.39 -18.75 -5.78
N SER A 702 -52.74 -17.71 -5.02
CA SER A 702 -53.93 -17.73 -4.16
C SER A 702 -55.23 -17.86 -4.95
N GLU A 703 -55.30 -17.36 -6.19
CA GLU A 703 -56.46 -17.48 -7.06
C GLU A 703 -56.56 -18.85 -7.72
N MET A 704 -55.43 -19.41 -8.16
CA MET A 704 -55.36 -20.79 -8.62
C MET A 704 -55.70 -21.79 -7.49
N GLU A 705 -55.29 -21.53 -6.25
CA GLU A 705 -55.74 -22.32 -5.08
C GLU A 705 -57.25 -22.19 -4.82
N LYS A 706 -57.84 -20.99 -4.96
CA LYS A 706 -59.30 -20.80 -4.84
C LYS A 706 -60.03 -21.60 -5.93
N ALA A 707 -59.59 -21.50 -7.18
CA ALA A 707 -60.16 -22.20 -8.34
C ALA A 707 -60.02 -23.73 -8.24
N LEU A 708 -58.86 -24.23 -7.82
CA LEU A 708 -58.63 -25.64 -7.51
C LEU A 708 -59.61 -26.14 -6.43
N ASN A 709 -59.86 -25.32 -5.41
CA ASN A 709 -60.78 -25.67 -4.32
C ASN A 709 -62.27 -25.56 -4.72
N THR A 710 -62.67 -24.68 -5.65
CA THR A 710 -64.04 -24.71 -6.22
C THR A 710 -64.22 -25.92 -7.12
N ALA A 711 -63.28 -26.20 -8.02
CA ALA A 711 -63.30 -27.40 -8.88
C ALA A 711 -63.37 -28.70 -8.07
N ARG A 712 -62.61 -28.82 -6.98
CA ARG A 712 -62.70 -29.96 -6.02
C ARG A 712 -64.07 -30.06 -5.36
N ARG A 713 -64.68 -28.94 -4.95
CA ARG A 713 -66.05 -28.92 -4.38
C ARG A 713 -67.09 -29.33 -5.42
N GLU A 714 -66.92 -28.95 -6.67
CA GLU A 714 -67.86 -29.26 -7.76
C GLU A 714 -67.74 -30.69 -8.25
N HIS A 715 -66.52 -31.22 -8.36
CA HIS A 715 -66.27 -32.66 -8.52
C HIS A 715 -66.91 -33.46 -7.37
N ALA A 716 -66.83 -32.97 -6.12
CA ALA A 716 -67.50 -33.63 -4.99
C ALA A 716 -69.03 -33.60 -5.11
N LYS A 717 -69.64 -32.47 -5.51
CA LYS A 717 -71.08 -32.38 -5.83
C LYS A 717 -71.46 -33.38 -6.94
N ALA A 718 -70.69 -33.42 -8.03
CA ALA A 718 -70.94 -34.29 -9.17
C ALA A 718 -70.88 -35.78 -8.79
N VAL A 719 -69.87 -36.21 -8.01
CA VAL A 719 -69.77 -37.58 -7.50
C VAL A 719 -70.93 -37.93 -6.56
N VAL A 720 -71.42 -36.99 -5.75
CA VAL A 720 -72.61 -37.21 -4.91
C VAL A 720 -73.87 -37.33 -5.77
N ALA A 721 -74.03 -36.49 -6.79
CA ALA A 721 -75.16 -36.54 -7.72
C ALA A 721 -75.18 -37.84 -8.55
N LEU A 722 -74.03 -38.25 -9.11
CA LEU A 722 -73.87 -39.54 -9.80
C LEU A 722 -74.26 -40.70 -8.87
N ARG A 723 -73.73 -40.74 -7.64
CA ARG A 723 -74.10 -41.75 -6.64
C ARG A 723 -75.56 -41.68 -6.18
N GLN A 724 -76.26 -40.57 -6.38
CA GLN A 724 -77.71 -40.49 -6.15
C GLN A 724 -78.49 -41.04 -7.35
N ALA A 725 -78.07 -40.70 -8.58
CA ALA A 725 -78.63 -41.22 -9.82
C ALA A 725 -78.45 -42.75 -9.95
N GLU A 726 -77.24 -43.28 -9.69
CA GLU A 726 -76.94 -44.73 -9.63
C GLU A 726 -77.91 -45.47 -8.69
N ARG A 727 -78.08 -44.95 -7.46
CA ARG A 727 -79.00 -45.55 -6.48
C ARG A 727 -80.45 -45.42 -6.89
N GLN A 728 -80.82 -44.39 -7.65
CA GLN A 728 -82.20 -44.23 -8.13
C GLN A 728 -82.48 -45.18 -9.30
N ALA A 729 -81.58 -45.25 -10.28
CA ALA A 729 -81.62 -46.23 -11.36
C ALA A 729 -81.67 -47.67 -10.83
N ALA A 730 -80.94 -47.99 -9.76
CA ALA A 730 -81.01 -49.28 -9.10
C ALA A 730 -82.40 -49.58 -8.48
N ARG A 731 -83.08 -48.57 -7.89
CA ARG A 731 -84.46 -48.73 -7.38
C ARG A 731 -85.47 -48.88 -8.51
N ASP A 732 -85.33 -48.09 -9.58
CA ASP A 732 -86.26 -48.11 -10.70
C ASP A 732 -86.09 -49.37 -11.56
N LYS A 733 -84.86 -49.92 -11.63
CA LYS A 733 -84.62 -51.28 -12.11
C LYS A 733 -85.28 -52.34 -11.22
N ALA A 734 -85.12 -52.27 -9.90
CA ALA A 734 -85.79 -53.23 -9.01
C ALA A 734 -87.33 -53.18 -9.15
N ARG A 735 -87.91 -51.97 -9.26
CA ARG A 735 -89.34 -51.77 -9.55
C ARG A 735 -89.75 -52.35 -10.91
N SER A 736 -88.94 -52.18 -11.96
CA SER A 736 -89.26 -52.74 -13.28
C SER A 736 -89.15 -54.27 -13.29
N GLU A 737 -88.23 -54.85 -12.54
CA GLU A 737 -88.14 -56.30 -12.31
C GLU A 737 -89.33 -56.85 -11.49
N GLU A 738 -89.83 -56.10 -10.50
CA GLU A 738 -91.05 -56.45 -9.75
C GLU A 738 -92.30 -56.38 -10.65
N LEU A 739 -92.43 -55.33 -11.46
CA LEU A 739 -93.52 -55.21 -12.43
C LEU A 739 -93.46 -56.31 -13.51
N ALA A 740 -92.27 -56.67 -13.98
CA ALA A 740 -92.08 -57.79 -14.91
C ALA A 740 -92.51 -59.12 -14.29
N LYS A 741 -92.09 -59.43 -13.05
CA LYS A 741 -92.51 -60.63 -12.32
C LYS A 741 -94.03 -60.68 -12.09
N LEU A 742 -94.65 -59.53 -11.82
CA LEU A 742 -96.11 -59.43 -11.71
C LEU A 742 -96.79 -59.71 -13.06
N GLN A 743 -96.30 -59.13 -14.16
CA GLN A 743 -96.80 -59.39 -15.52
C GLN A 743 -96.63 -60.86 -15.93
N GLU A 744 -95.47 -61.47 -15.67
CA GLU A 744 -95.22 -62.90 -15.88
C GLU A 744 -96.19 -63.76 -15.07
N SER A 745 -96.40 -63.45 -13.79
CA SER A 745 -97.34 -64.19 -12.94
C SER A 745 -98.80 -64.06 -13.41
N ALA A 746 -99.20 -62.90 -13.94
CA ALA A 746 -100.52 -62.67 -14.52
C ALA A 746 -100.68 -63.43 -15.85
N ALA A 747 -99.66 -63.41 -16.71
CA ALA A 747 -99.64 -64.19 -17.94
C ALA A 747 -99.68 -65.70 -17.68
N GLN A 748 -98.98 -66.20 -16.66
CA GLN A 748 -99.05 -67.58 -16.20
C GLN A 748 -100.44 -67.95 -15.64
N GLN A 749 -101.10 -67.04 -14.92
CA GLN A 749 -102.48 -67.25 -14.47
C GLN A 749 -103.48 -67.28 -15.64
N GLU A 750 -103.33 -66.42 -16.65
CA GLU A 750 -104.16 -66.49 -17.87
C GLU A 750 -103.88 -67.75 -18.68
N MET A 751 -102.62 -68.17 -18.82
CA MET A 751 -102.26 -69.46 -19.42
C MET A 751 -102.95 -70.62 -18.69
N ALA A 752 -102.86 -70.67 -17.35
CA ALA A 752 -103.51 -71.71 -16.55
C ALA A 752 -105.05 -71.69 -16.65
N ARG A 753 -105.67 -70.50 -16.77
CA ARG A 753 -107.11 -70.35 -17.04
C ARG A 753 -107.49 -70.88 -18.42
N LEU A 754 -106.70 -70.57 -19.45
CA LEU A 754 -106.90 -71.05 -20.82
C LEU A 754 -106.66 -72.56 -20.94
N GLU A 755 -105.65 -73.11 -20.25
CA GLU A 755 -105.39 -74.55 -20.15
C GLU A 755 -106.54 -75.27 -19.44
N GLY A 756 -107.02 -74.76 -18.31
CA GLY A 756 -108.18 -75.31 -17.60
C GLY A 756 -109.42 -75.37 -18.51
N ARG A 757 -109.71 -74.25 -19.20
CA ARG A 757 -110.83 -74.14 -20.15
C ARG A 757 -110.65 -75.01 -21.40
N LEU A 758 -109.41 -75.24 -21.85
CA LEU A 758 -109.09 -76.23 -22.88
C LEU A 758 -109.40 -77.65 -22.39
N GLN A 759 -108.99 -78.02 -21.19
CA GLN A 759 -109.31 -79.33 -20.62
C GLN A 759 -110.82 -79.54 -20.39
N GLU A 760 -111.56 -78.49 -20.03
CA GLU A 760 -113.03 -78.51 -19.99
C GLU A 760 -113.62 -78.79 -21.37
N LEU A 761 -113.23 -78.02 -22.39
CA LEU A 761 -113.66 -78.24 -23.78
C LEU A 761 -113.22 -79.60 -24.33
N GLU A 762 -112.11 -80.17 -23.84
CA GLU A 762 -111.70 -81.54 -24.16
C GLU A 762 -112.56 -82.59 -23.44
N ARG A 763 -112.96 -82.37 -22.18
CA ARG A 763 -113.93 -83.22 -21.47
C ARG A 763 -115.29 -83.18 -22.16
N ASP A 764 -115.79 -82.01 -22.55
CA ASP A 764 -117.04 -81.84 -23.29
C ASP A 764 -116.98 -82.52 -24.67
N LYS A 765 -115.90 -82.29 -25.43
CA LYS A 765 -115.59 -83.02 -26.68
C LYS A 765 -115.59 -84.53 -26.48
N ASN A 766 -114.99 -85.02 -25.39
CA ASN A 766 -114.91 -86.46 -25.12
C ASN A 766 -116.27 -87.04 -24.69
N LEU A 767 -117.08 -86.28 -23.95
CA LEU A 767 -118.46 -86.61 -23.60
C LEU A 767 -119.36 -86.64 -24.86
N LEU A 768 -119.26 -85.64 -25.73
CA LEU A 768 -119.96 -85.58 -27.01
C LEU A 768 -119.53 -86.74 -27.93
N MET A 769 -118.23 -87.07 -27.94
CA MET A 769 -117.70 -88.25 -28.62
C MET A 769 -118.13 -89.58 -27.95
N ALA A 770 -118.63 -89.57 -26.72
CA ALA A 770 -119.21 -90.74 -26.07
C ALA A 770 -120.71 -90.88 -26.41
N THR A 771 -121.50 -89.81 -26.34
CA THR A 771 -122.91 -89.82 -26.75
C THR A 771 -123.06 -90.15 -28.24
N LEU A 772 -122.25 -89.56 -29.12
CA LEU A 772 -122.21 -89.91 -30.56
C LEU A 772 -121.80 -91.37 -30.84
N ARG A 773 -121.17 -92.07 -29.89
CA ARG A 773 -120.93 -93.52 -29.96
C ARG A 773 -122.13 -94.32 -29.45
N GLN A 774 -122.75 -93.89 -28.33
CA GLN A 774 -123.93 -94.56 -27.75
C GLN A 774 -125.17 -94.48 -28.66
N GLU A 775 -125.44 -93.33 -29.27
CA GLU A 775 -126.59 -93.13 -30.18
C GLU A 775 -126.40 -93.80 -31.55
N GLY A 776 -125.28 -94.50 -31.78
CA GLY A 776 -124.98 -95.16 -33.06
C GLY A 776 -124.69 -94.20 -34.22
N LEU A 777 -124.80 -92.88 -34.02
CA LEU A 777 -124.56 -91.85 -35.04
C LEU A 777 -123.15 -91.92 -35.63
N LEU A 778 -122.12 -92.30 -34.86
CA LEU A 778 -120.78 -92.55 -35.39
C LEU A 778 -120.67 -93.82 -36.27
N ALA A 779 -121.60 -94.78 -36.15
CA ALA A 779 -121.70 -95.90 -37.08
C ALA A 779 -122.44 -95.50 -38.37
N GLN A 780 -123.54 -94.74 -38.26
CA GLN A 780 -124.27 -94.20 -39.42
C GLN A 780 -123.40 -93.23 -40.22
N TYR A 781 -122.65 -92.33 -39.56
CA TYR A 781 -121.66 -91.45 -40.19
C TYR A 781 -120.52 -92.24 -40.87
N ARG A 782 -120.19 -93.46 -40.40
CA ARG A 782 -119.22 -94.34 -41.06
C ARG A 782 -119.81 -95.09 -42.26
N GLN A 783 -121.08 -95.50 -42.20
CA GLN A 783 -121.78 -96.10 -43.37
C GLN A 783 -121.98 -95.07 -44.49
N ASN A 784 -122.44 -93.87 -44.17
CA ASN A 784 -122.59 -92.76 -45.12
C ASN A 784 -121.25 -92.27 -45.71
N ARG A 785 -120.11 -92.74 -45.16
CA ARG A 785 -118.76 -92.43 -45.66
C ARG A 785 -118.26 -93.39 -46.75
N LEU A 786 -118.96 -94.50 -47.01
CA LEU A 786 -118.67 -95.36 -48.17
C LEU A 786 -119.14 -94.75 -49.51
N ALA A 787 -119.86 -93.63 -49.48
CA ALA A 787 -120.29 -92.89 -50.66
C ALA A 787 -119.40 -91.66 -51.00
N ALA A 788 -118.27 -91.43 -50.30
CA ALA A 788 -117.47 -90.22 -50.51
C ALA A 788 -115.97 -90.33 -50.14
N VAL A 789 -115.10 -89.99 -51.09
CA VAL A 789 -113.68 -89.57 -50.97
C VAL A 789 -113.24 -89.04 -52.36
N PRO A 790 -112.32 -88.06 -52.51
CA PRO A 790 -111.47 -87.40 -51.52
C PRO A 790 -111.81 -85.90 -51.27
N ALA A 791 -111.11 -85.13 -50.42
CA ALA A 791 -110.60 -85.39 -49.05
C ALA A 791 -109.94 -84.13 -48.46
N LYS A 792 -110.26 -83.80 -47.18
CA LYS A 792 -109.50 -82.93 -46.24
C LYS A 792 -109.33 -81.43 -46.62
N SER A 793 -109.21 -80.49 -45.69
CA SER A 793 -109.35 -80.52 -44.21
C SER A 793 -109.78 -79.14 -43.69
N ALA A 794 -110.55 -79.10 -42.59
CA ALA A 794 -110.98 -77.86 -41.95
C ALA A 794 -109.96 -77.35 -40.91
N GLY A 795 -109.84 -76.02 -40.80
CA GLY A 795 -109.11 -75.28 -39.76
C GLY A 795 -109.93 -74.08 -39.29
N LYS A 796 -109.88 -73.74 -38.00
CA LYS A 796 -110.84 -72.82 -37.33
C LYS A 796 -110.61 -71.33 -37.61
N THR A 797 -111.65 -70.55 -37.31
CA THR A 797 -111.82 -69.10 -37.50
C THR A 797 -111.25 -68.22 -36.37
N GLY A 798 -110.84 -66.99 -36.71
CA GLY A 798 -110.53 -65.89 -35.77
C GLY A 798 -109.02 -65.63 -35.65
N THR A 799 -108.50 -64.40 -35.77
CA THR A 799 -109.13 -63.07 -35.92
C THR A 799 -108.34 -62.18 -36.90
N SER A 800 -108.90 -61.01 -37.28
CA SER A 800 -108.39 -60.15 -38.38
C SER A 800 -107.02 -59.53 -38.14
N PRO A 801 -106.16 -59.38 -39.17
CA PRO A 801 -105.01 -58.48 -39.15
C PRO A 801 -105.40 -57.01 -39.44
N PRO A 802 -104.58 -56.03 -39.04
CA PRO A 802 -104.50 -54.70 -39.65
C PRO A 802 -103.46 -54.65 -40.80
N SER A 803 -103.39 -53.52 -41.53
CA SER A 803 -102.64 -53.39 -42.80
C SER A 803 -101.13 -53.13 -42.63
N LYS A 804 -100.37 -53.40 -43.70
CA LYS A 804 -98.90 -53.29 -43.74
C LYS A 804 -98.34 -51.86 -43.80
N GLU A 805 -99.19 -50.84 -43.86
CA GLU A 805 -98.78 -49.45 -44.04
C GLU A 805 -98.36 -48.78 -42.72
N SER A 806 -98.90 -49.24 -41.58
CA SER A 806 -98.57 -48.69 -40.26
C SER A 806 -97.16 -49.03 -39.76
N LEU A 807 -96.46 -49.97 -40.39
CA LEU A 807 -95.15 -50.45 -39.92
C LEU A 807 -93.96 -49.71 -40.54
N PHE A 808 -94.13 -49.13 -41.74
CA PHE A 808 -93.11 -48.28 -42.35
C PHE A 808 -93.03 -46.90 -41.69
N ALA A 809 -94.18 -46.26 -41.45
CA ALA A 809 -94.21 -44.97 -40.73
C ALA A 809 -93.51 -45.04 -39.36
N VAL A 810 -93.81 -46.07 -38.57
CA VAL A 810 -93.18 -46.27 -37.25
C VAL A 810 -91.69 -46.62 -37.35
N LEU A 811 -91.22 -47.18 -38.48
CA LEU A 811 -89.79 -47.39 -38.71
C LEU A 811 -89.07 -46.10 -39.14
N ASP A 812 -89.68 -45.27 -39.99
CA ASP A 812 -89.14 -43.94 -40.35
C ASP A 812 -89.11 -43.00 -39.12
N ASP A 813 -90.15 -43.02 -38.27
CA ASP A 813 -90.21 -42.29 -36.99
C ASP A 813 -89.10 -42.77 -36.02
N LEU A 814 -88.82 -44.08 -35.98
CA LEU A 814 -87.73 -44.63 -35.15
C LEU A 814 -86.33 -44.36 -35.74
N GLN A 815 -86.17 -44.33 -37.06
CA GLN A 815 -84.89 -43.96 -37.69
C GLN A 815 -84.60 -42.45 -37.56
N THR A 816 -85.62 -41.60 -37.61
CA THR A 816 -85.45 -40.15 -37.38
C THR A 816 -85.17 -39.84 -35.90
N LEU A 817 -85.80 -40.51 -34.94
CA LEU A 817 -85.36 -40.43 -33.53
C LEU A 817 -83.93 -40.95 -33.33
N GLY A 818 -83.56 -42.05 -34.00
CA GLY A 818 -82.22 -42.60 -33.95
C GLY A 818 -81.14 -41.64 -34.47
N ALA A 819 -81.45 -40.87 -35.51
CA ALA A 819 -80.57 -39.82 -36.02
C ALA A 819 -80.47 -38.62 -35.05
N ALA A 820 -81.59 -38.15 -34.51
CA ALA A 820 -81.61 -37.00 -33.58
C ALA A 820 -80.79 -37.26 -32.30
N ILE A 821 -80.84 -38.48 -31.75
CA ILE A 821 -80.05 -38.86 -30.57
C ILE A 821 -78.54 -38.85 -30.86
N LEU A 822 -78.12 -39.21 -32.08
CA LEU A 822 -76.71 -39.15 -32.49
C LEU A 822 -76.23 -37.70 -32.68
N GLU A 823 -77.07 -36.80 -33.21
CA GLU A 823 -76.73 -35.37 -33.29
C GLU A 823 -76.61 -34.72 -31.90
N GLU A 824 -77.44 -35.11 -30.91
CA GLU A 824 -77.27 -34.66 -29.51
C GLU A 824 -75.98 -35.20 -28.86
N GLU A 825 -75.55 -36.43 -29.16
CA GLU A 825 -74.27 -36.96 -28.65
C GLU A 825 -73.02 -36.32 -29.30
N GLU A 826 -73.10 -35.85 -30.55
CA GLU A 826 -72.01 -35.08 -31.17
C GLU A 826 -71.98 -33.62 -30.71
N ALA A 827 -73.14 -32.98 -30.53
CA ALA A 827 -73.23 -31.62 -29.99
C ALA A 827 -72.53 -31.48 -28.62
N ASN A 828 -72.66 -32.50 -27.75
CA ASN A 828 -72.06 -32.52 -26.42
C ASN A 828 -70.53 -32.78 -26.39
N LYS A 829 -69.89 -33.07 -27.54
CA LYS A 829 -68.42 -33.18 -27.63
C LYS A 829 -67.73 -31.87 -28.02
N ASN A 830 -68.42 -31.00 -28.76
CA ASN A 830 -67.85 -29.76 -29.30
C ASN A 830 -67.81 -28.59 -28.30
N THR A 831 -68.33 -28.77 -27.09
CA THR A 831 -68.35 -27.74 -26.03
C THR A 831 -67.10 -27.73 -25.15
N ASN A 832 -66.26 -28.77 -25.19
CA ASN A 832 -65.08 -28.94 -24.33
C ASN A 832 -63.76 -28.39 -24.94
N THR A 833 -63.81 -27.58 -26.00
CA THR A 833 -62.61 -27.13 -26.75
C THR A 833 -62.47 -25.61 -26.86
N VAL A 834 -63.11 -24.83 -25.98
CA VAL A 834 -63.11 -23.35 -26.03
C VAL A 834 -62.86 -22.73 -24.64
N THR A 835 -61.83 -23.21 -23.93
CA THR A 835 -61.31 -22.62 -22.69
C THR A 835 -59.80 -22.83 -22.57
N ASP A 836 -59.02 -22.21 -23.47
CA ASP A 836 -57.55 -22.07 -23.36
C ASP A 836 -57.05 -20.95 -24.30
N THR A 837 -57.15 -19.69 -23.85
CA THR A 837 -56.49 -18.47 -24.36
C THR A 837 -56.37 -17.44 -23.25
#